data_AF-A0A1I3YU68-F1
#
_entry.id   AF-A0A1I3YU68-F1
#
_cell.length_a   1.000
_cell.length_b   1.000
_cell.length_c   1.000
_cell.angle_alpha   90.00
_cell.angle_beta   90.00
_cell.angle_gamma   90.00
#
_symmetry.space_group_name_H-M   'P 1'
#
loop_
_entity.id
_entity.type
_entity.pdbx_description
1 polymer ?
#
loop_
_entity_poly.entity_id
_entity_poly.type
_entity_poly.pdbx_seq_one_letter_code
_entity_poly.pdbx_strand_id
1 'polypeptide(L)'
;MTTMALTQRETNTTARPEDPSRAAEIQQDLANALEYYRAGRYGEAHRLYADVLAAQPDHFLCLHHLGLIAHQRGDHESAARLVARAVAAKPDYVEALSNLGAIFRALRRPDDSIAATRRAIDLDPNCAQAYSNLGNAFEDQGLLGDALDAYRRAAALNPRFVEAHANAANVLRKLNRPQEAVAVCEAIISQRPDAPEPYFNLGNVLRELCRPGPAIEAYRRAIALRPDFAEVYVNLGNALQDEEYEEASAAYREAIALRPAMAEAHANLGAALENLGRLGEAIDCFAAAVKLDPEMLPIRVWLQHKRRLVCDWDGIKNEEAELSALIAQNCEGVHPFAVLSMATTAADQLQICRSHAAAVSTRLEHFTPAREVYEGGRKLRIGYLSSDFCRHATALLMAELFERHDKTRFEIIAYSHGPDDFSALGARLRAAFDEFVDVRALSDDAAAARIHADRIDVLIELKGYTKGARTGISARRPAPVQVNFLGFPGTMGATFIDYIIADPFVLPFDQQEFFSEKIAHLPHCYQPNDTQRVISELTPTRAACGLPEHGFVFCSFNNTYKITPDFFDIWMRLLANIPGSVLWLLDANALVKDNLRKEAARRGLDPDRLVFAPKQASPEHLARHRLADLFLDTSPYNAHTTASDALWAGLPLLTYAGETFAGRVAGSLLRAVGLPELVTDSPAAYEAMALRLASAPGLLQTFRHRLLGNLRRTPLFDIEAYTRHLEAALTQMWETWANGGEPRAFAVAPSPGAPARHTEPRRIERIDYPACPLCESRDIPLVLGADCTAHALYQPSLPPVMNWRECGACGHVFTQGYFGPEAAALIFEKIHPNQTVGHDMERQRPVSGRMVERIARHVPRGRWLDVGFGNCSLLFTAEEWGYQPVGLDLRAANVETLNRLGLEAHCVSIEDLDHAGRYDVISMADVLEHLPFPKRGLAAAYRLLRPRGALFLSMPNMENMVWRLLHSNKVNPYWGEIEHYHNFTRRRLYALLDAHGFEPVEYGVSERYRLCMEVIAIRRE
;
A
#
# COMPACT_ATOMS: atom_id res chain seq x y z
N MET A 1 74.23 1.38 36.17
CA MET A 1 75.32 0.44 36.49
C MET A 1 74.84 -0.90 35.95
N THR A 2 75.37 -1.46 34.87
CA THR A 2 76.78 -1.84 34.68
C THR A 2 77.09 -1.94 33.19
N THR A 3 78.22 -1.36 32.82
CA THR A 3 78.90 -1.35 31.52
C THR A 3 79.43 -2.75 31.18
N MET A 4 79.31 -3.19 29.93
CA MET A 4 80.25 -4.16 29.37
C MET A 4 80.46 -3.89 27.87
N ALA A 5 81.71 -3.58 27.55
CA ALA A 5 82.22 -3.24 26.24
C ALA A 5 82.26 -4.45 25.32
N LEU A 6 81.84 -4.27 24.07
CA LEU A 6 82.12 -5.19 22.96
C LEU A 6 83.32 -4.66 22.19
N THR A 7 84.35 -5.47 22.16
CA THR A 7 85.62 -5.31 21.44
C THR A 7 85.40 -5.33 19.94
N GLN A 8 85.91 -4.30 19.25
CA GLN A 8 86.07 -4.29 17.79
C GLN A 8 87.10 -5.36 17.40
N ARG A 9 86.67 -6.37 16.64
CA ARG A 9 87.55 -7.20 15.82
C ARG A 9 87.68 -6.53 14.47
N GLU A 10 88.80 -5.84 14.25
CA GLU A 10 89.27 -5.52 12.90
C GLU A 10 89.56 -6.83 12.17
N THR A 11 88.75 -7.15 11.16
CA THR A 11 89.11 -8.15 10.15
C THR A 11 89.60 -7.40 8.93
N ASN A 12 90.93 -7.36 8.84
CA ASN A 12 91.69 -6.84 7.73
C ASN A 12 91.59 -7.84 6.56
N THR A 13 90.65 -7.61 5.64
CA THR A 13 90.65 -8.28 4.33
C THR A 13 91.20 -7.35 3.27
N THR A 14 92.41 -7.67 2.86
CA THR A 14 93.14 -7.13 1.72
C THR A 14 92.30 -7.24 0.45
N ALA A 15 91.96 -6.10 -0.15
CA ALA A 15 91.30 -6.01 -1.44
C ALA A 15 92.22 -6.59 -2.53
N ARG A 16 91.80 -7.70 -3.14
CA ARG A 16 92.33 -8.13 -4.44
C ARG A 16 91.83 -7.15 -5.51
N PRO A 17 92.63 -6.83 -6.54
CA PRO A 17 92.15 -6.03 -7.66
C PRO A 17 90.99 -6.78 -8.32
N GLU A 18 89.85 -6.10 -8.47
CA GLU A 18 88.67 -6.63 -9.15
C GLU A 18 89.04 -7.06 -10.57
N ASP A 19 88.71 -8.31 -10.92
CA ASP A 19 88.82 -8.81 -12.29
C ASP A 19 87.83 -8.01 -13.16
N PRO A 20 88.30 -7.22 -14.16
CA PRO A 20 87.43 -6.43 -15.03
C PRO A 20 86.38 -7.27 -15.75
N SER A 21 86.63 -8.57 -15.98
CA SER A 21 85.68 -9.51 -16.58
C SER A 21 84.46 -9.73 -15.68
N ARG A 22 84.68 -9.85 -14.36
CA ARG A 22 83.62 -10.17 -13.41
C ARG A 22 82.72 -8.98 -13.09
N ALA A 23 83.27 -7.76 -13.10
CA ALA A 23 82.50 -6.54 -12.93
C ALA A 23 81.52 -6.32 -14.11
N ALA A 24 81.97 -6.59 -15.35
CA ALA A 24 81.12 -6.52 -16.54
C ALA A 24 80.00 -7.57 -16.53
N GLU A 25 80.30 -8.79 -16.09
CA GLU A 25 79.30 -9.85 -15.91
C GLU A 25 78.21 -9.46 -14.89
N ILE A 26 78.60 -8.94 -13.73
CA ILE A 26 77.64 -8.48 -12.69
C ILE A 26 76.75 -7.36 -13.23
N GLN A 27 77.32 -6.42 -13.98
CA GLN A 27 76.55 -5.33 -14.57
C GLN A 27 75.53 -5.83 -15.61
N GLN A 28 75.89 -6.84 -16.39
CA GLN A 28 74.98 -7.50 -17.34
C GLN A 28 73.88 -8.29 -16.62
N ASP A 29 74.22 -9.03 -15.56
CA ASP A 29 73.26 -9.78 -14.75
C ASP A 29 72.24 -8.87 -14.08
N LEU A 30 72.67 -7.71 -13.56
CA LEU A 30 71.80 -6.69 -13.01
C LEU A 30 70.85 -6.09 -14.04
N ALA A 31 71.34 -5.82 -15.27
CA ALA A 31 70.51 -5.33 -16.36
C ALA A 31 69.44 -6.35 -16.76
N ASN A 32 69.84 -7.62 -16.94
CA ASN A 32 68.93 -8.72 -17.25
C ASN A 32 67.91 -8.95 -16.12
N ALA A 33 68.34 -8.88 -14.86
CA ALA A 33 67.45 -9.02 -13.71
C ALA A 33 66.39 -7.92 -13.66
N LEU A 34 66.78 -6.68 -13.97
CA LEU A 34 65.87 -5.55 -14.04
C LEU A 34 64.88 -5.67 -15.21
N GLU A 35 65.31 -6.18 -16.36
CA GLU A 35 64.41 -6.48 -17.47
C GLU A 35 63.39 -7.56 -17.10
N TYR A 36 63.84 -8.67 -16.48
CA TYR A 36 62.92 -9.69 -15.98
C TYR A 36 61.96 -9.16 -14.93
N TYR A 37 62.43 -8.30 -14.03
CA TYR A 37 61.58 -7.65 -13.02
C TYR A 37 60.51 -6.77 -13.69
N ARG A 38 60.89 -5.95 -14.67
CA ARG A 38 59.97 -5.10 -15.44
C ARG A 38 58.98 -5.91 -16.29
N ALA A 39 59.38 -7.08 -16.76
CA ALA A 39 58.53 -8.01 -17.50
C ALA A 39 57.63 -8.89 -16.61
N GLY A 40 57.64 -8.70 -15.28
CA GLY A 40 56.86 -9.51 -14.33
C GLY A 40 57.38 -10.93 -14.12
N ARG A 41 58.56 -11.26 -14.67
CA ARG A 41 59.23 -12.56 -14.53
C ARG A 41 60.03 -12.61 -13.23
N TYR A 42 59.31 -12.52 -12.11
CA TYR A 42 59.90 -12.37 -10.78
C TYR A 42 60.72 -13.56 -10.32
N GLY A 43 60.48 -14.77 -10.84
CA GLY A 43 61.29 -15.95 -10.54
C GLY A 43 62.71 -15.82 -11.08
N GLU A 44 62.83 -15.47 -12.37
CA GLU A 44 64.10 -15.27 -13.05
C GLU A 44 64.86 -14.04 -12.54
N ALA A 45 64.14 -12.94 -12.29
CA ALA A 45 64.70 -11.74 -11.67
C ALA A 45 65.26 -12.04 -10.27
N HIS A 46 64.48 -12.75 -9.44
CA HIS A 46 64.92 -13.15 -8.10
C HIS A 46 66.19 -13.98 -8.14
N ARG A 47 66.29 -14.96 -9.06
CA ARG A 47 67.50 -15.79 -9.18
C ARG A 47 68.73 -14.93 -9.49
N LEU A 48 68.65 -14.07 -10.50
CA LEU A 48 69.80 -13.22 -10.88
C LEU A 48 70.18 -12.22 -9.79
N TYR A 49 69.20 -11.58 -9.13
CA TYR A 49 69.51 -10.70 -7.99
C TYR A 49 70.15 -11.46 -6.83
N ALA A 50 69.73 -12.70 -6.57
CA ALA A 50 70.32 -13.55 -5.53
C ALA A 50 71.75 -14.00 -5.89
N ASP A 51 72.01 -14.34 -7.15
CA ASP A 51 73.35 -14.73 -7.65
C ASP A 51 74.34 -13.56 -7.53
N VAL A 52 73.93 -12.35 -7.89
CA VAL A 52 74.74 -11.13 -7.70
C VAL A 52 74.93 -10.83 -6.21
N LEU A 53 73.89 -10.99 -5.38
CA LEU A 53 73.99 -10.78 -3.94
C LEU A 53 74.90 -11.81 -3.25
N ALA A 54 75.00 -13.03 -3.76
CA ALA A 54 75.93 -14.04 -3.25
C ALA A 54 77.41 -13.63 -3.49
N ALA A 55 77.68 -12.94 -4.60
CA ALA A 55 79.00 -12.38 -4.89
C ALA A 55 79.27 -11.04 -4.17
N GLN A 56 78.22 -10.24 -3.94
CA GLN A 56 78.28 -8.94 -3.27
C GLN A 56 77.16 -8.80 -2.22
N PRO A 57 77.40 -9.27 -0.97
CA PRO A 57 76.35 -9.43 0.06
C PRO A 57 75.57 -8.19 0.46
N ASP A 58 76.14 -7.00 0.25
CA ASP A 58 75.54 -5.70 0.58
C ASP A 58 75.25 -4.85 -0.66
N HIS A 59 75.12 -5.47 -1.84
CA HIS A 59 74.74 -4.77 -3.06
C HIS A 59 73.30 -4.21 -2.94
N PHE A 60 73.21 -2.90 -2.65
CA PHE A 60 71.97 -2.22 -2.26
C PHE A 60 70.83 -2.40 -3.29
N LEU A 61 71.13 -2.42 -4.59
CA LEU A 61 70.13 -2.59 -5.65
C LEU A 61 69.51 -3.99 -5.63
N CYS A 62 70.32 -5.04 -5.40
CA CYS A 62 69.82 -6.42 -5.30
C CYS A 62 68.97 -6.59 -4.05
N LEU A 63 69.43 -6.06 -2.92
CA LEU A 63 68.69 -6.07 -1.66
C LEU A 63 67.33 -5.38 -1.82
N HIS A 64 67.30 -4.21 -2.47
CA HIS A 64 66.06 -3.48 -2.72
C HIS A 64 65.09 -4.29 -3.59
N HIS A 65 65.52 -4.77 -4.78
CA HIS A 65 64.62 -5.49 -5.68
C HIS A 65 64.19 -6.87 -5.15
N LEU A 66 65.05 -7.60 -4.44
CA LEU A 66 64.63 -8.83 -3.74
C LEU A 66 63.60 -8.53 -2.65
N GLY A 67 63.76 -7.41 -1.95
CA GLY A 67 62.77 -6.91 -1.01
C GLY A 67 61.43 -6.58 -1.66
N LEU A 68 61.42 -5.92 -2.83
CA LEU A 68 60.20 -5.65 -3.59
C LEU A 68 59.54 -6.94 -4.10
N ILE A 69 60.33 -7.92 -4.57
CA ILE A 69 59.81 -9.24 -4.97
C ILE A 69 59.18 -9.97 -3.77
N ALA A 70 59.81 -9.91 -2.58
CA ALA A 70 59.26 -10.47 -1.36
C ALA A 70 57.95 -9.78 -0.96
N HIS A 71 57.89 -8.44 -1.06
CA HIS A 71 56.69 -7.66 -0.78
C HIS A 71 55.54 -8.06 -1.71
N GLN A 72 55.82 -8.22 -3.00
CA GLN A 72 54.84 -8.65 -4.01
C GLN A 72 54.29 -10.06 -3.74
N ARG A 73 55.07 -10.93 -3.09
CA ARG A 73 54.65 -12.28 -2.68
C ARG A 73 53.93 -12.33 -1.33
N GLY A 74 53.73 -11.17 -0.67
CA GLY A 74 53.10 -11.06 0.64
C GLY A 74 54.05 -11.29 1.83
N ASP A 75 55.34 -11.55 1.60
CA ASP A 75 56.34 -11.68 2.68
C ASP A 75 56.89 -10.29 3.05
N HIS A 76 56.04 -9.50 3.70
CA HIS A 76 56.34 -8.12 4.06
C HIS A 76 57.45 -7.99 5.12
N GLU A 77 57.62 -8.98 5.98
CA GLU A 77 58.68 -9.00 7.01
C GLU A 77 60.07 -9.20 6.38
N SER A 78 60.20 -10.17 5.47
CA SER A 78 61.45 -10.34 4.72
C SER A 78 61.71 -9.13 3.81
N ALA A 79 60.66 -8.56 3.20
CA ALA A 79 60.77 -7.35 2.41
C ALA A 79 61.35 -6.18 3.23
N ALA A 80 60.78 -5.91 4.42
CA ALA A 80 61.25 -4.84 5.30
C ALA A 80 62.72 -5.04 5.68
N ARG A 81 63.12 -6.27 6.01
CA ARG A 81 64.51 -6.60 6.35
C ARG A 81 65.47 -6.37 5.18
N LEU A 82 65.11 -6.81 3.98
CA LEU A 82 65.94 -6.68 2.78
C LEU A 82 66.08 -5.22 2.33
N VAL A 83 64.97 -4.47 2.30
CA VAL A 83 64.99 -3.05 1.93
C VAL A 83 65.67 -2.20 3.01
N ALA A 84 65.49 -2.50 4.30
CA ALA A 84 66.24 -1.82 5.37
C ALA A 84 67.76 -2.07 5.26
N ARG A 85 68.18 -3.28 4.87
CA ARG A 85 69.59 -3.57 4.56
C ARG A 85 70.08 -2.77 3.33
N ALA A 86 69.24 -2.62 2.30
CA ALA A 86 69.57 -1.78 1.14
C ALA A 86 69.80 -0.32 1.56
N VAL A 87 68.95 0.22 2.44
CA VAL A 87 69.09 1.57 3.01
C VAL A 87 70.30 1.68 3.94
N ALA A 88 70.67 0.62 4.67
CA ALA A 88 71.89 0.62 5.48
C ALA A 88 73.15 0.63 4.61
N ALA A 89 73.17 -0.13 3.52
CA ALA A 89 74.26 -0.16 2.54
C ALA A 89 74.35 1.15 1.72
N LYS A 90 73.23 1.83 1.50
CA LYS A 90 73.16 3.13 0.83
C LYS A 90 72.16 4.07 1.55
N PRO A 91 72.64 4.84 2.55
CA PRO A 91 71.79 5.69 3.41
C PRO A 91 71.01 6.82 2.72
N ASP A 92 71.44 7.23 1.54
CA ASP A 92 70.83 8.27 0.69
C ASP A 92 69.93 7.69 -0.41
N TYR A 93 69.60 6.39 -0.37
CA TYR A 93 68.77 5.76 -1.39
C TYR A 93 67.28 6.06 -1.22
N VAL A 94 66.85 7.21 -1.76
CA VAL A 94 65.48 7.75 -1.68
C VAL A 94 64.41 6.74 -2.09
N GLU A 95 64.61 6.02 -3.21
CA GLU A 95 63.64 5.04 -3.72
C GLU A 95 63.41 3.90 -2.72
N ALA A 96 64.48 3.34 -2.15
CA ALA A 96 64.39 2.29 -1.14
C ALA A 96 63.75 2.79 0.16
N LEU A 97 64.04 4.04 0.59
CA LEU A 97 63.38 4.65 1.75
C LEU A 97 61.87 4.85 1.53
N SER A 98 61.48 5.34 0.35
CA SER A 98 60.08 5.50 -0.02
C SER A 98 59.34 4.15 -0.04
N ASN A 99 59.93 3.14 -0.67
CA ASN A 99 59.36 1.78 -0.74
C ASN A 99 59.36 1.08 0.62
N LEU A 100 60.36 1.33 1.48
CA LEU A 100 60.36 0.85 2.86
C LEU A 100 59.17 1.42 3.65
N GLY A 101 58.78 2.67 3.39
CA GLY A 101 57.56 3.25 3.91
C GLY A 101 56.31 2.45 3.53
N ALA A 102 56.12 2.18 2.24
CA ALA A 102 55.01 1.37 1.75
C ALA A 102 55.00 -0.05 2.37
N ILE A 103 56.17 -0.67 2.54
CA ILE A 103 56.29 -1.99 3.19
C ILE A 103 55.88 -1.92 4.67
N PHE A 104 56.32 -0.90 5.43
CA PHE A 104 55.93 -0.74 6.83
C PHE A 104 54.43 -0.50 6.99
N ARG A 105 53.82 0.22 6.05
CA ARG A 105 52.36 0.35 5.99
C ARG A 105 51.66 -1.01 5.88
N ALA A 106 52.11 -1.87 4.96
CA ALA A 106 51.55 -3.23 4.81
C ALA A 106 51.75 -4.10 6.07
N LEU A 107 52.80 -3.84 6.85
CA LEU A 107 53.03 -4.46 8.17
C LEU A 107 52.20 -3.85 9.31
N ARG A 108 51.29 -2.90 9.03
CA ARG A 108 50.51 -2.14 10.03
C ARG A 108 51.41 -1.36 11.01
N ARG A 109 52.55 -0.85 10.53
CA ARG A 109 53.52 -0.04 11.29
C ARG A 109 53.57 1.40 10.75
N PRO A 110 52.52 2.22 10.99
CA PRO A 110 52.40 3.52 10.35
C PRO A 110 53.48 4.53 10.80
N ASP A 111 53.94 4.48 12.05
CA ASP A 111 54.99 5.38 12.54
C ASP A 111 56.33 5.15 11.84
N ASP A 112 56.70 3.89 11.63
CA ASP A 112 57.90 3.52 10.86
C ASP A 112 57.77 3.92 9.39
N SER A 113 56.56 3.81 8.83
CA SER A 113 56.27 4.30 7.48
C SER A 113 56.47 5.81 7.37
N ILE A 114 55.94 6.58 8.32
CA ILE A 114 56.11 8.04 8.38
C ILE A 114 57.59 8.40 8.52
N ALA A 115 58.33 7.72 9.40
CA ALA A 115 59.76 7.97 9.60
C ALA A 115 60.58 7.71 8.32
N ALA A 116 60.34 6.59 7.64
CA ALA A 116 61.05 6.23 6.41
C ALA A 116 60.72 7.20 5.26
N THR A 117 59.45 7.56 5.09
CA THR A 117 59.01 8.48 4.03
C THR A 117 59.44 9.93 4.28
N ARG A 118 59.43 10.42 5.52
CA ARG A 118 60.00 11.74 5.88
C ARG A 118 61.49 11.79 5.57
N ARG A 119 62.25 10.75 5.92
CA ARG A 119 63.67 10.66 5.57
C ARG A 119 63.91 10.65 4.06
N ALA A 120 63.04 10.00 3.28
CA ALA A 120 63.09 10.07 1.82
C ALA A 120 62.85 11.51 1.30
N ILE A 121 61.89 12.22 1.88
CA ILE A 121 61.57 13.62 1.55
C ILE A 121 62.70 14.59 1.95
N ASP A 122 63.33 14.37 3.11
CA ASP A 122 64.46 15.19 3.56
C ASP A 122 65.67 15.07 2.61
N LEU A 123 65.85 13.89 2.00
CA LEU A 123 66.90 13.63 1.01
C LEU A 123 66.53 14.15 -0.39
N ASP A 124 65.26 14.00 -0.80
CA ASP A 124 64.73 14.52 -2.06
C ASP A 124 63.32 15.11 -1.89
N PRO A 125 63.22 16.44 -1.72
CA PRO A 125 61.93 17.13 -1.59
C PRO A 125 61.06 17.11 -2.85
N ASN A 126 61.55 16.56 -3.97
CA ASN A 126 60.81 16.42 -5.22
C ASN A 126 60.33 14.98 -5.47
N CYS A 127 60.55 14.06 -4.53
CA CYS A 127 60.09 12.68 -4.66
C CYS A 127 58.57 12.56 -4.45
N ALA A 128 57.79 12.64 -5.53
CA ALA A 128 56.33 12.53 -5.49
C ALA A 128 55.84 11.23 -4.82
N GLN A 129 56.54 10.10 -5.05
CA GLN A 129 56.19 8.81 -4.44
C GLN A 129 56.31 8.84 -2.92
N ALA A 130 57.33 9.50 -2.37
CA ALA A 130 57.53 9.59 -0.93
C ALA A 130 56.40 10.38 -0.25
N TYR A 131 55.93 11.46 -0.87
CA TYR A 131 54.75 12.18 -0.40
C TYR A 131 53.46 11.36 -0.51
N SER A 132 53.27 10.56 -1.57
CA SER A 132 52.11 9.66 -1.67
C SER A 132 52.12 8.60 -0.57
N ASN A 133 53.27 7.97 -0.31
CA ASN A 133 53.43 6.99 0.75
C ASN A 133 53.27 7.60 2.15
N LEU A 134 53.71 8.85 2.35
CA LEU A 134 53.46 9.62 3.57
C LEU A 134 51.96 9.87 3.77
N GLY A 135 51.25 10.26 2.70
CA GLY A 135 49.79 10.44 2.73
C GLY A 135 49.05 9.17 3.11
N ASN A 136 49.43 8.04 2.51
CA ASN A 136 48.89 6.72 2.84
C ASN A 136 49.07 6.37 4.33
N ALA A 137 50.23 6.71 4.91
CA ALA A 137 50.52 6.45 6.32
C ALA A 137 49.72 7.35 7.28
N PHE A 138 49.54 8.63 6.93
CA PHE A 138 48.68 9.54 7.69
C PHE A 138 47.21 9.11 7.64
N GLU A 139 46.74 8.64 6.49
CA GLU A 139 45.37 8.14 6.33
C GLU A 139 45.11 6.92 7.22
N ASP A 140 46.04 5.98 7.31
CA ASP A 140 45.94 4.81 8.20
C ASP A 140 45.92 5.20 9.71
N GLN A 141 46.47 6.37 10.07
CA GLN A 141 46.37 6.95 11.42
C GLN A 141 45.10 7.79 11.64
N GLY A 142 44.27 7.97 10.61
CA GLY A 142 43.09 8.85 10.66
C GLY A 142 43.41 10.34 10.57
N LEU A 143 44.67 10.72 10.30
CA LEU A 143 45.12 12.11 10.12
C LEU A 143 44.78 12.59 8.69
N LEU A 144 43.49 12.69 8.39
CA LEU A 144 42.98 12.97 7.04
C LEU A 144 43.45 14.31 6.46
N GLY A 145 43.64 15.34 7.29
CA GLY A 145 44.17 16.64 6.86
C GLY A 145 45.60 16.55 6.34
N ASP A 146 46.49 15.95 7.14
CA ASP A 146 47.90 15.75 6.77
C ASP A 146 48.04 14.82 5.55
N ALA A 147 47.18 13.80 5.46
CA ALA A 147 47.13 12.91 4.30
C ALA A 147 46.80 13.70 3.02
N LEU A 148 45.78 14.57 3.07
CA LEU A 148 45.39 15.40 1.93
C LEU A 148 46.52 16.33 1.48
N ASP A 149 47.23 16.97 2.42
CA ASP A 149 48.35 17.87 2.10
C ASP A 149 49.51 17.12 1.45
N ALA A 150 49.83 15.91 1.96
CA ALA A 150 50.84 15.04 1.38
C ALA A 150 50.45 14.61 -0.06
N TYR A 151 49.20 14.18 -0.29
CA TYR A 151 48.73 13.83 -1.63
C TYR A 151 48.72 15.02 -2.59
N ARG A 152 48.31 16.22 -2.13
CA ARG A 152 48.38 17.45 -2.92
C ARG A 152 49.80 17.80 -3.31
N ARG A 153 50.76 17.59 -2.41
CA ARG A 153 52.18 17.79 -2.72
C ARG A 153 52.68 16.78 -3.75
N ALA A 154 52.33 15.51 -3.61
CA ALA A 154 52.65 14.47 -4.60
C ALA A 154 52.07 14.80 -5.99
N ALA A 155 50.81 15.23 -6.04
CA ALA A 155 50.12 15.66 -7.26
C ALA A 155 50.76 16.92 -7.89
N ALA A 156 51.20 17.89 -7.09
CA ALA A 156 51.88 19.09 -7.58
C ALA A 156 53.26 18.78 -8.18
N LEU A 157 53.99 17.82 -7.59
CA LEU A 157 55.30 17.36 -8.09
C LEU A 157 55.17 16.50 -9.36
N ASN A 158 54.09 15.71 -9.46
CA ASN A 158 53.78 14.93 -10.65
C ASN A 158 52.28 15.03 -11.00
N PRO A 159 51.89 15.99 -11.86
CA PRO A 159 50.48 16.19 -12.26
C PRO A 159 49.83 14.99 -12.97
N ARG A 160 50.63 14.04 -13.48
CA ARG A 160 50.14 12.81 -14.13
C ARG A 160 50.04 11.61 -13.17
N PHE A 161 50.27 11.82 -11.87
CA PHE A 161 50.24 10.79 -10.84
C PHE A 161 48.81 10.44 -10.44
N VAL A 162 48.26 9.41 -11.10
CA VAL A 162 46.85 8.98 -10.92
C VAL A 162 46.54 8.59 -9.47
N GLU A 163 47.42 7.79 -8.83
CA GLU A 163 47.20 7.30 -7.47
C GLU A 163 47.10 8.44 -6.44
N ALA A 164 48.00 9.43 -6.51
CA ALA A 164 47.97 10.58 -5.61
C ALA A 164 46.66 11.39 -5.72
N HIS A 165 46.15 11.60 -6.94
CA HIS A 165 44.87 12.29 -7.14
C HIS A 165 43.68 11.44 -6.68
N ALA A 166 43.71 10.14 -6.94
CA ALA A 166 42.68 9.21 -6.50
C ALA A 166 42.56 9.18 -4.96
N ASN A 167 43.69 9.09 -4.27
CA ASN A 167 43.72 9.09 -2.81
C ASN A 167 43.33 10.46 -2.24
N ALA A 168 43.77 11.57 -2.86
CA ALA A 168 43.31 12.91 -2.49
C ALA A 168 41.78 13.05 -2.63
N ALA A 169 41.19 12.58 -3.73
CA ALA A 169 39.74 12.61 -3.92
C ALA A 169 38.99 11.78 -2.87
N ASN A 170 39.50 10.58 -2.53
CA ASN A 170 38.92 9.74 -1.48
C ASN A 170 39.03 10.37 -0.09
N VAL A 171 40.16 10.99 0.26
CA VAL A 171 40.30 11.73 1.52
C VAL A 171 39.39 12.95 1.57
N LEU A 172 39.23 13.68 0.46
CA LEU A 172 38.27 14.79 0.37
C LEU A 172 36.83 14.34 0.61
N ARG A 173 36.43 13.17 0.10
CA ARG A 173 35.12 12.56 0.43
C ARG A 173 34.99 12.26 1.92
N LYS A 174 36.01 11.64 2.54
CA LYS A 174 36.03 11.36 3.99
C LYS A 174 35.98 12.64 4.85
N LEU A 175 36.56 13.74 4.35
CA LEU A 175 36.50 15.07 4.95
C LEU A 175 35.21 15.85 4.65
N ASN A 176 34.23 15.24 3.96
CA ASN A 176 32.98 15.87 3.54
C ASN A 176 33.19 17.12 2.65
N ARG A 177 34.17 17.07 1.74
CA ARG A 177 34.49 18.11 0.75
C ARG A 177 34.34 17.60 -0.69
N PRO A 178 33.15 17.09 -1.08
CA PRO A 178 32.97 16.40 -2.36
C PRO A 178 33.16 17.29 -3.60
N GLN A 179 32.86 18.60 -3.54
CA GLN A 179 33.08 19.50 -4.66
C GLN A 179 34.57 19.67 -4.99
N GLU A 180 35.44 19.68 -3.98
CA GLU A 180 36.89 19.67 -4.20
C GLU A 180 37.37 18.32 -4.75
N ALA A 181 36.74 17.22 -4.33
CA ALA A 181 37.06 15.90 -4.86
C ALA A 181 36.73 15.80 -6.37
N VAL A 182 35.63 16.42 -6.83
CA VAL A 182 35.30 16.55 -8.26
C VAL A 182 36.43 17.27 -9.00
N ALA A 183 36.84 18.44 -8.50
CA ALA A 183 37.89 19.24 -9.14
C ALA A 183 39.23 18.48 -9.24
N VAL A 184 39.59 17.71 -8.21
CA VAL A 184 40.79 16.85 -8.21
C VAL A 184 40.67 15.76 -9.28
N CYS A 185 39.50 15.12 -9.42
CA CYS A 185 39.27 14.09 -10.46
C CYS A 185 39.32 14.69 -11.87
N GLU A 186 38.69 15.84 -12.11
CA GLU A 186 38.69 16.52 -13.41
C GLU A 186 40.09 16.99 -13.82
N ALA A 187 40.90 17.45 -12.86
CA ALA A 187 42.28 17.84 -13.10
C ALA A 187 43.14 16.68 -13.61
N ILE A 188 43.08 15.51 -12.95
CA ILE A 188 43.84 14.34 -13.41
C ILE A 188 43.28 13.77 -14.72
N ILE A 189 41.96 13.79 -14.94
CA ILE A 189 41.34 13.36 -16.22
C ILE A 189 41.87 14.22 -17.37
N SER A 190 42.03 15.52 -17.17
CA SER A 190 42.59 16.43 -18.19
C SER A 190 44.04 16.10 -18.54
N GLN A 191 44.81 15.53 -17.61
CA GLN A 191 46.21 15.12 -17.81
C GLN A 191 46.37 13.68 -18.30
N ARG A 192 45.44 12.80 -17.90
CA ARG A 192 45.42 11.35 -18.12
C ARG A 192 44.00 10.88 -18.52
N PRO A 193 43.50 11.25 -19.71
CA PRO A 193 42.20 10.80 -20.18
C PRO A 193 42.15 9.31 -20.51
N ASP A 194 43.31 8.64 -20.51
CA ASP A 194 43.51 7.21 -20.71
C ASP A 194 43.40 6.37 -19.43
N ALA A 195 43.40 7.01 -18.25
CA ALA A 195 43.34 6.31 -16.96
C ALA A 195 41.89 6.09 -16.50
N PRO A 196 41.47 4.84 -16.19
CA PRO A 196 40.10 4.55 -15.75
C PRO A 196 39.80 4.97 -14.29
N GLU A 197 40.79 4.93 -13.39
CA GLU A 197 40.59 5.17 -11.95
C GLU A 197 40.03 6.58 -11.63
N PRO A 198 40.49 7.67 -12.29
CA PRO A 198 39.89 8.98 -12.11
C PRO A 198 38.41 9.06 -12.46
N TYR A 199 37.98 8.39 -13.54
CA TYR A 199 36.58 8.35 -13.94
C TYR A 199 35.73 7.55 -12.93
N PHE A 200 36.25 6.43 -12.42
CA PHE A 200 35.58 5.67 -11.35
C PHE A 200 35.40 6.50 -10.08
N ASN A 201 36.44 7.21 -9.63
CA ASN A 201 36.37 8.07 -8.46
C ASN A 201 35.43 9.27 -8.69
N LEU A 202 35.48 9.88 -9.87
CA LEU A 202 34.55 10.94 -10.25
C LEU A 202 33.10 10.44 -10.16
N GLY A 203 32.80 9.26 -10.70
CA GLY A 203 31.48 8.65 -10.59
C GLY A 203 31.04 8.46 -9.13
N ASN A 204 31.94 7.97 -8.26
CA ASN A 204 31.64 7.80 -6.83
C ASN A 204 31.31 9.13 -6.13
N VAL A 205 32.08 10.18 -6.41
CA VAL A 205 31.84 11.52 -5.85
C VAL A 205 30.54 12.12 -6.38
N LEU A 206 30.26 11.96 -7.68
CA LEU A 206 29.04 12.48 -8.31
C LEU A 206 27.79 11.80 -7.77
N ARG A 207 27.86 10.49 -7.48
CA ARG A 207 26.78 9.76 -6.82
C ARG A 207 26.52 10.29 -5.40
N GLU A 208 27.56 10.58 -4.63
CA GLU A 208 27.43 11.22 -3.29
C GLU A 208 26.84 12.62 -3.36
N LEU A 209 27.08 13.35 -4.46
CA LEU A 209 26.47 14.65 -4.75
C LEU A 209 25.04 14.55 -5.31
N CYS A 210 24.44 13.35 -5.33
CA CYS A 210 23.12 13.07 -5.91
C CYS A 210 23.02 13.51 -7.38
N ARG A 211 24.06 13.25 -8.18
CA ARG A 211 24.12 13.51 -9.64
C ARG A 211 24.27 12.19 -10.42
N PRO A 212 23.21 11.35 -10.50
CA PRO A 212 23.29 10.00 -11.08
C PRO A 212 23.67 9.99 -12.56
N GLY A 213 23.07 10.84 -13.40
CA GLY A 213 23.40 10.90 -14.84
C GLY A 213 24.90 11.12 -15.12
N PRO A 214 25.53 12.21 -14.60
CA PRO A 214 26.96 12.40 -14.73
C PRO A 214 27.82 11.27 -14.13
N ALA A 215 27.35 10.62 -13.05
CA ALA A 215 28.04 9.48 -12.46
C ALA A 215 28.04 8.26 -13.39
N ILE A 216 26.89 7.95 -14.00
CA ILE A 216 26.72 6.88 -14.99
C ILE A 216 27.69 7.07 -16.15
N GLU A 217 27.77 8.29 -16.70
CA GLU A 217 28.70 8.60 -17.79
C GLU A 217 30.17 8.40 -17.38
N ALA A 218 30.55 8.85 -16.18
CA ALA A 218 31.90 8.61 -15.66
C ALA A 218 32.20 7.10 -15.53
N TYR A 219 31.28 6.30 -14.99
CA TYR A 219 31.44 4.85 -14.91
C TYR A 219 31.54 4.18 -16.29
N ARG A 220 30.69 4.57 -17.25
CA ARG A 220 30.75 4.08 -18.64
C ARG A 220 32.10 4.39 -19.29
N ARG A 221 32.70 5.57 -19.03
CA ARG A 221 34.06 5.91 -19.50
C ARG A 221 35.14 5.06 -18.84
N ALA A 222 35.05 4.81 -17.52
CA ALA A 222 35.97 3.91 -16.83
C ALA A 222 35.92 2.49 -17.40
N ILE A 223 34.73 1.96 -17.67
CA ILE A 223 34.52 0.63 -18.31
C ILE A 223 35.09 0.60 -19.73
N ALA A 224 34.87 1.65 -20.53
CA ALA A 224 35.40 1.72 -21.89
C ALA A 224 36.94 1.68 -21.93
N LEU A 225 37.60 2.22 -20.91
CA LEU A 225 39.06 2.20 -20.75
C LEU A 225 39.57 0.87 -20.15
N ARG A 226 38.80 0.25 -19.25
CA ARG A 226 39.11 -1.04 -18.61
C ARG A 226 37.85 -1.90 -18.43
N PRO A 227 37.54 -2.79 -19.39
CA PRO A 227 36.34 -3.64 -19.34
C PRO A 227 36.36 -4.72 -18.26
N ASP A 228 37.51 -5.06 -17.68
CA ASP A 228 37.64 -6.05 -16.61
C ASP A 228 37.58 -5.44 -15.19
N PHE A 229 37.13 -4.17 -15.07
CA PHE A 229 37.06 -3.45 -13.80
C PHE A 229 35.74 -3.71 -13.05
N ALA A 230 35.63 -4.88 -12.42
CA ALA A 230 34.41 -5.40 -11.78
C ALA A 230 33.71 -4.40 -10.80
N GLU A 231 34.48 -3.65 -10.01
CA GLU A 231 33.95 -2.66 -9.05
C GLU A 231 33.16 -1.53 -9.74
N VAL A 232 33.57 -1.15 -10.95
CA VAL A 232 32.90 -0.09 -11.71
C VAL A 232 31.50 -0.54 -12.13
N TYR A 233 31.34 -1.81 -12.48
CA TYR A 233 30.05 -2.38 -12.85
C TYR A 233 29.07 -2.43 -11.68
N VAL A 234 29.54 -2.76 -10.46
CA VAL A 234 28.70 -2.69 -9.25
C VAL A 234 28.24 -1.25 -9.02
N ASN A 235 29.14 -0.28 -9.10
CA ASN A 235 28.79 1.11 -8.86
C ASN A 235 27.95 1.75 -9.98
N LEU A 236 28.15 1.31 -11.23
CA LEU A 236 27.27 1.64 -12.35
C LEU A 236 25.86 1.12 -12.09
N GLY A 237 25.73 -0.16 -11.70
CA GLY A 237 24.44 -0.74 -11.32
C GLY A 237 23.77 0.03 -10.19
N ASN A 238 24.54 0.40 -9.15
CA ASN A 238 24.02 1.19 -8.02
C ASN A 238 23.55 2.59 -8.44
N ALA A 239 24.18 3.21 -9.44
CA ALA A 239 23.75 4.50 -9.98
C ALA A 239 22.52 4.39 -10.90
N LEU A 240 22.31 3.23 -11.52
CA LEU A 240 21.16 2.95 -12.39
C LEU A 240 19.91 2.47 -11.62
N GLN A 241 20.04 2.07 -10.35
CA GLN A 241 18.96 1.43 -9.57
C GLN A 241 17.69 2.28 -9.40
N ASP A 242 17.75 3.59 -9.59
CA ASP A 242 16.57 4.46 -9.47
C ASP A 242 15.98 4.89 -10.83
N GLU A 243 16.64 4.55 -11.94
CA GLU A 243 16.27 4.98 -13.29
C GLU A 243 15.97 3.79 -14.21
N GLU A 244 16.84 2.77 -14.25
CA GLU A 244 16.81 1.69 -15.24
C GLU A 244 17.24 0.33 -14.63
N TYR A 245 16.28 -0.38 -14.02
CA TYR A 245 16.52 -1.66 -13.35
C TYR A 245 17.08 -2.76 -14.28
N GLU A 246 16.68 -2.81 -15.56
CA GLU A 246 17.24 -3.74 -16.53
C GLU A 246 18.74 -3.51 -16.76
N GLU A 247 19.17 -2.27 -17.01
CA GLU A 247 20.58 -1.93 -17.20
C GLU A 247 21.37 -2.17 -15.92
N ALA A 248 20.81 -1.82 -14.75
CA ALA A 248 21.41 -2.14 -13.46
C ALA A 248 21.67 -3.65 -13.31
N SER A 249 20.67 -4.48 -13.65
CA SER A 249 20.79 -5.93 -13.60
C SER A 249 21.86 -6.48 -14.56
N ALA A 250 22.05 -5.84 -15.72
CA ALA A 250 23.09 -6.23 -16.67
C ALA A 250 24.49 -5.89 -16.11
N ALA A 251 24.66 -4.69 -15.55
CA ALA A 251 25.91 -4.28 -14.93
C ALA A 251 26.32 -5.22 -13.78
N TYR A 252 25.40 -5.58 -12.87
CA TYR A 252 25.74 -6.53 -11.80
C TYR A 252 26.11 -7.93 -12.32
N ARG A 253 25.47 -8.41 -13.39
CA ARG A 253 25.83 -9.70 -14.01
C ARG A 253 27.25 -9.66 -14.58
N GLU A 254 27.67 -8.57 -15.21
CA GLU A 254 29.05 -8.38 -15.67
C GLU A 254 30.04 -8.36 -14.50
N ALA A 255 29.71 -7.66 -13.41
CA ALA A 255 30.53 -7.68 -12.19
C ALA A 255 30.73 -9.11 -11.65
N ILE A 256 29.65 -9.90 -11.59
CA ILE A 256 29.66 -11.30 -11.13
C ILE A 256 30.43 -12.19 -12.12
N ALA A 257 30.31 -11.97 -13.43
CA ALA A 257 31.05 -12.72 -14.43
C ALA A 257 32.57 -12.51 -14.32
N LEU A 258 32.98 -11.27 -14.08
CA LEU A 258 34.39 -10.90 -13.84
C LEU A 258 34.89 -11.42 -12.49
N ARG A 259 34.06 -11.35 -11.44
CA ARG A 259 34.41 -11.79 -10.08
C ARG A 259 33.22 -12.46 -9.38
N PRO A 260 33.09 -13.80 -9.46
CA PRO A 260 31.93 -14.52 -8.92
C PRO A 260 31.73 -14.42 -7.40
N ALA A 261 32.79 -14.14 -6.65
CA ALA A 261 32.79 -14.11 -5.18
C ALA A 261 32.36 -12.76 -4.57
N MET A 262 31.80 -11.82 -5.36
CA MET A 262 31.33 -10.53 -4.86
C MET A 262 29.91 -10.63 -4.26
N ALA A 263 29.80 -10.93 -2.96
CA ALA A 263 28.52 -11.06 -2.26
C ALA A 263 27.59 -9.84 -2.46
N GLU A 264 28.14 -8.62 -2.38
CA GLU A 264 27.39 -7.37 -2.62
C GLU A 264 26.78 -7.31 -4.04
N ALA A 265 27.51 -7.75 -5.07
CA ALA A 265 27.00 -7.75 -6.44
C ALA A 265 25.79 -8.69 -6.61
N HIS A 266 25.82 -9.86 -5.95
CA HIS A 266 24.69 -10.77 -5.90
C HIS A 266 23.49 -10.17 -5.15
N ALA A 267 23.73 -9.53 -4.00
CA ALA A 267 22.67 -8.87 -3.24
C ALA A 267 22.02 -7.73 -4.05
N ASN A 268 22.82 -6.89 -4.72
CA ASN A 268 22.30 -5.77 -5.51
C ASN A 268 21.60 -6.23 -6.79
N LEU A 269 22.08 -7.32 -7.42
CA LEU A 269 21.37 -7.98 -8.52
C LEU A 269 20.01 -8.53 -8.05
N GLY A 270 19.95 -9.15 -6.86
CA GLY A 270 18.71 -9.61 -6.26
C GLY A 270 17.69 -8.49 -6.07
N ALA A 271 18.14 -7.34 -5.55
CA ALA A 271 17.30 -6.15 -5.37
C ALA A 271 16.79 -5.56 -6.70
N ALA A 272 17.63 -5.52 -7.74
CA ALA A 272 17.21 -5.07 -9.07
C ALA A 272 16.16 -6.03 -9.67
N LEU A 273 16.40 -7.35 -9.61
CA LEU A 273 15.48 -8.36 -10.10
C LEU A 273 14.13 -8.37 -9.37
N GLU A 274 14.14 -8.09 -8.07
CA GLU A 274 12.92 -7.90 -7.30
C GLU A 274 12.07 -6.74 -7.85
N ASN A 275 12.69 -5.59 -8.12
CA ASN A 275 11.99 -4.44 -8.69
C ASN A 275 11.45 -4.72 -10.10
N LEU A 276 12.10 -5.61 -10.85
CA LEU A 276 11.63 -6.16 -12.14
C LEU A 276 10.53 -7.22 -11.99
N GLY A 277 10.15 -7.62 -10.78
CA GLY A 277 9.18 -8.68 -10.52
C GLY A 277 9.70 -10.09 -10.78
N ARG A 278 11.00 -10.28 -11.02
CA ARG A 278 11.66 -11.57 -11.28
C ARG A 278 12.03 -12.25 -9.95
N LEU A 279 11.01 -12.55 -9.15
CA LEU A 279 11.16 -12.97 -7.75
C LEU A 279 12.00 -14.25 -7.54
N GLY A 280 11.88 -15.24 -8.43
CA GLY A 280 12.65 -16.48 -8.32
C GLY A 280 14.16 -16.22 -8.44
N GLU A 281 14.56 -15.49 -9.48
CA GLU A 281 15.97 -15.13 -9.68
C GLU A 281 16.49 -14.20 -8.59
N ALA A 282 15.64 -13.32 -8.05
CA ALA A 282 16.01 -12.47 -6.92
C ALA A 282 16.36 -13.30 -5.68
N ILE A 283 15.54 -14.31 -5.36
CA ILE A 283 15.78 -15.25 -4.24
C ILE A 283 17.09 -16.02 -4.46
N ASP A 284 17.35 -16.51 -5.67
CA ASP A 284 18.60 -17.20 -6.00
C ASP A 284 19.83 -16.31 -5.78
N CYS A 285 19.75 -15.05 -6.20
CA CYS A 285 20.83 -14.07 -6.02
C CYS A 285 21.05 -13.73 -4.54
N PHE A 286 19.99 -13.49 -3.77
CA PHE A 286 20.12 -13.26 -2.33
C PHE A 286 20.70 -14.49 -1.61
N ALA A 287 20.29 -15.70 -1.99
CA ALA A 287 20.86 -16.94 -1.44
C ALA A 287 22.34 -17.10 -1.80
N ALA A 288 22.74 -16.74 -3.02
CA ALA A 288 24.15 -16.71 -3.43
C ALA A 288 24.97 -15.69 -2.61
N ALA A 289 24.43 -14.50 -2.37
CA ALA A 289 25.06 -13.48 -1.53
C ALA A 289 25.29 -14.00 -0.10
N VAL A 290 24.25 -14.56 0.53
CA VAL A 290 24.34 -15.13 1.90
C VAL A 290 25.29 -16.32 1.97
N LYS A 291 25.38 -17.13 0.91
CA LYS A 291 26.35 -18.24 0.85
C LYS A 291 27.80 -17.75 0.79
N LEU A 292 28.04 -16.63 0.11
CA LEU A 292 29.38 -16.02 0.00
C LEU A 292 29.75 -15.27 1.28
N ASP A 293 28.79 -14.59 1.90
CA ASP A 293 28.96 -13.87 3.16
C ASP A 293 27.76 -14.11 4.11
N PRO A 294 27.87 -15.10 5.02
CA PRO A 294 26.83 -15.41 6.00
C PRO A 294 26.58 -14.34 7.07
N GLU A 295 27.46 -13.35 7.19
CA GLU A 295 27.35 -12.26 8.17
C GLU A 295 26.48 -11.10 7.68
N MET A 296 26.03 -11.12 6.40
CA MET A 296 25.12 -10.12 5.83
C MET A 296 23.69 -10.24 6.38
N LEU A 297 23.50 -9.98 7.68
CA LEU A 297 22.21 -10.09 8.38
C LEU A 297 21.04 -9.38 7.66
N PRO A 298 21.19 -8.13 7.15
CA PRO A 298 20.11 -7.48 6.40
C PRO A 298 19.64 -8.27 5.18
N ILE A 299 20.57 -8.87 4.44
CA ILE A 299 20.26 -9.67 3.24
C ILE A 299 19.63 -11.00 3.63
N ARG A 300 20.06 -11.60 4.75
CA ARG A 300 19.43 -12.83 5.27
C ARG A 300 17.97 -12.61 5.67
N VAL A 301 17.68 -11.53 6.40
CA VAL A 301 16.31 -11.16 6.77
C VAL A 301 15.48 -10.86 5.52
N TRP A 302 16.05 -10.15 4.54
CA TRP A 302 15.37 -9.84 3.29
C TRP A 302 15.08 -11.09 2.45
N LEU A 303 16.04 -12.01 2.33
CA LEU A 303 15.89 -13.32 1.69
C LEU A 303 14.73 -14.08 2.33
N GLN A 304 14.71 -14.19 3.67
CA GLN A 304 13.61 -14.87 4.37
C GLN A 304 12.26 -14.22 4.05
N HIS A 305 12.17 -12.89 4.06
CA HIS A 305 10.95 -12.17 3.69
C HIS A 305 10.50 -12.47 2.24
N LYS A 306 11.43 -12.58 1.28
CA LYS A 306 11.09 -12.98 -0.11
C LYS A 306 10.68 -14.42 -0.23
N ARG A 307 11.29 -15.33 0.53
CA ARG A 307 10.84 -16.73 0.62
C ARG A 307 9.41 -16.83 1.17
N ARG A 308 9.06 -16.05 2.20
CA ARG A 308 7.66 -15.92 2.68
C ARG A 308 6.72 -15.37 1.61
N LEU A 309 7.15 -14.35 0.87
CA LEU A 309 6.35 -13.77 -0.23
C LEU A 309 5.99 -14.81 -1.31
N VAL A 310 6.87 -15.76 -1.60
CA VAL A 310 6.58 -16.85 -2.55
C VAL A 310 6.07 -18.13 -1.88
N CYS A 311 5.84 -18.11 -0.56
CA CYS A 311 5.46 -19.27 0.25
C CYS A 311 6.45 -20.46 0.15
N ASP A 312 7.74 -20.18 -0.06
CA ASP A 312 8.80 -21.18 0.14
C ASP A 312 9.13 -21.25 1.64
N TRP A 313 8.73 -22.35 2.26
CA TRP A 313 8.86 -22.58 3.70
C TRP A 313 9.90 -23.64 4.07
N ASP A 314 10.68 -24.13 3.11
CA ASP A 314 11.68 -25.18 3.36
C ASP A 314 12.73 -24.70 4.39
N GLY A 315 12.68 -25.22 5.61
CA GLY A 315 13.61 -24.84 6.70
C GLY A 315 13.35 -23.48 7.36
N ILE A 316 12.27 -22.76 7.01
CA ILE A 316 12.06 -21.36 7.41
C ILE A 316 11.94 -21.15 8.93
N LYS A 317 11.40 -22.13 9.66
CA LYS A 317 11.25 -22.06 11.14
C LYS A 317 12.59 -22.04 11.86
N ASN A 318 13.55 -22.86 11.41
CA ASN A 318 14.88 -22.92 12.00
C ASN A 318 15.66 -21.64 11.67
N GLU A 319 15.56 -21.18 10.42
CA GLU A 319 16.14 -19.92 9.97
C GLU A 319 15.57 -18.74 10.77
N GLU A 320 14.27 -18.70 11.04
CA GLU A 320 13.65 -17.65 11.85
C GLU A 320 14.17 -17.62 13.29
N ALA A 321 14.30 -18.77 13.94
CA ALA A 321 14.87 -18.84 15.29
C ALA A 321 16.32 -18.31 15.34
N GLU A 322 17.13 -18.64 14.32
CA GLU A 322 18.49 -18.15 14.19
C GLU A 322 18.54 -16.63 13.93
N LEU A 323 17.74 -16.13 12.98
CA LEU A 323 17.70 -14.70 12.65
C LEU A 323 17.20 -13.87 13.83
N SER A 324 16.20 -14.32 14.57
CA SER A 324 15.74 -13.63 15.78
C SER A 324 16.84 -13.52 16.83
N ALA A 325 17.65 -14.57 17.02
CA ALA A 325 18.79 -14.54 17.95
C ALA A 325 19.91 -13.60 17.50
N LEU A 326 20.14 -13.47 16.19
CA LEU A 326 21.11 -12.53 15.62
C LEU A 326 20.63 -11.08 15.72
N ILE A 327 19.36 -10.82 15.37
CA ILE A 327 18.71 -9.50 15.49
C ILE A 327 18.80 -8.96 16.91
N ALA A 328 18.58 -9.83 17.91
CA ALA A 328 18.68 -9.46 19.32
C ALA A 328 20.11 -9.01 19.72
N GLN A 329 21.14 -9.50 19.02
CA GLN A 329 22.55 -9.09 19.25
C GLN A 329 22.90 -7.81 18.49
N ASN A 330 22.51 -7.74 17.22
CA ASN A 330 22.70 -6.57 16.35
C ASN A 330 21.58 -6.53 15.30
N CYS A 331 20.93 -5.38 15.14
CA CYS A 331 19.87 -5.16 14.16
C CYS A 331 20.23 -4.10 13.11
N GLU A 332 21.50 -3.69 13.04
CA GLU A 332 21.98 -2.71 12.07
C GLU A 332 21.66 -3.12 10.63
N GLY A 333 21.06 -2.20 9.88
CA GLY A 333 20.67 -2.41 8.48
C GLY A 333 19.45 -3.30 8.26
N VAL A 334 18.88 -3.93 9.30
CA VAL A 334 17.66 -4.75 9.16
C VAL A 334 16.48 -3.86 8.76
N HIS A 335 15.79 -4.22 7.67
CA HIS A 335 14.69 -3.42 7.17
C HIS A 335 13.41 -3.63 8.03
N PRO A 336 12.81 -2.57 8.62
CA PRO A 336 11.68 -2.69 9.54
C PRO A 336 10.45 -3.44 8.98
N PHE A 337 10.13 -3.26 7.70
CA PHE A 337 9.00 -3.97 7.08
C PHE A 337 9.16 -5.49 7.02
N ALA A 338 10.39 -5.98 6.84
CA ALA A 338 10.65 -7.40 6.60
C ALA A 338 10.33 -8.25 7.85
N VAL A 339 10.48 -7.66 9.04
CA VAL A 339 10.27 -8.33 10.32
C VAL A 339 8.80 -8.37 10.77
N LEU A 340 7.91 -7.59 10.16
CA LEU A 340 6.49 -7.54 10.56
C LEU A 340 5.78 -8.89 10.35
N SER A 341 6.27 -9.71 9.42
CA SER A 341 5.78 -11.08 9.17
C SER A 341 6.54 -12.18 9.94
N MET A 342 7.52 -11.80 10.76
CA MET A 342 8.30 -12.70 11.60
C MET A 342 7.73 -12.78 13.02
N ALA A 343 8.12 -13.80 13.76
CA ALA A 343 7.82 -13.96 15.19
C ALA A 343 8.64 -12.99 16.08
N THR A 344 8.58 -11.68 15.79
CA THR A 344 9.20 -10.61 16.57
C THR A 344 8.23 -10.03 17.60
N THR A 345 8.75 -9.61 18.74
CA THR A 345 8.02 -8.85 19.76
C THR A 345 7.93 -7.36 19.40
N ALA A 346 7.09 -6.61 20.11
CA ALA A 346 7.05 -5.14 19.96
C ALA A 346 8.38 -4.47 20.35
N ALA A 347 9.12 -5.04 21.30
CA ALA A 347 10.44 -4.56 21.70
C ALA A 347 11.48 -4.74 20.59
N ASP A 348 11.50 -5.90 19.92
CA ASP A 348 12.39 -6.16 18.79
C ASP A 348 12.12 -5.16 17.66
N GLN A 349 10.84 -4.94 17.33
CA GLN A 349 10.43 -3.97 16.29
C GLN A 349 10.88 -2.55 16.63
N LEU A 350 10.76 -2.12 17.90
CA LEU A 350 11.26 -0.82 18.33
C LEU A 350 12.78 -0.69 18.15
N GLN A 351 13.54 -1.71 18.53
CA GLN A 351 15.00 -1.69 18.42
C GLN A 351 15.45 -1.60 16.94
N ILE A 352 14.85 -2.41 16.07
CA ILE A 352 15.10 -2.39 14.63
C ILE A 352 14.76 -1.02 14.04
N CYS A 353 13.56 -0.49 14.35
CA CYS A 353 13.13 0.81 13.85
C CYS A 353 14.03 1.96 14.34
N ARG A 354 14.51 1.91 15.59
CA ARG A 354 15.48 2.89 16.11
C ARG A 354 16.80 2.86 15.35
N SER A 355 17.34 1.66 15.08
CA SER A 355 18.56 1.51 14.29
C SER A 355 18.38 2.08 12.88
N HIS A 356 17.25 1.75 12.23
CA HIS A 356 16.93 2.24 10.90
C HIS A 356 16.73 3.78 10.88
N ALA A 357 16.00 4.34 11.84
CA ALA A 357 15.78 5.78 11.94
C ALA A 357 17.10 6.56 12.18
N ALA A 358 18.00 6.02 13.01
CA ALA A 358 19.30 6.63 13.27
C ALA A 358 20.13 6.78 11.98
N ALA A 359 20.13 5.74 11.13
CA ALA A 359 20.81 5.78 9.84
C ALA A 359 20.28 6.89 8.91
N VAL A 360 18.97 7.14 8.93
CA VAL A 360 18.33 8.21 8.14
C VAL A 360 18.68 9.60 8.67
N SER A 361 18.72 9.78 10.00
CA SER A 361 18.93 11.10 10.64
C SER A 361 20.39 11.59 10.66
N THR A 362 21.34 10.77 10.20
CA THR A 362 22.77 11.06 10.37
C THR A 362 23.19 12.27 9.53
N ARG A 363 23.66 13.35 10.20
CA ARG A 363 24.21 14.59 9.61
C ARG A 363 23.20 15.45 8.83
N LEU A 364 21.92 15.43 9.20
CA LEU A 364 20.92 16.32 8.63
C LEU A 364 20.83 17.65 9.40
N GLU A 365 20.67 18.75 8.68
CA GLU A 365 20.25 20.02 9.29
C GLU A 365 18.73 20.00 9.50
N HIS A 366 18.28 20.28 10.72
CA HIS A 366 16.86 20.35 11.04
C HIS A 366 16.34 21.78 10.87
N PHE A 367 15.11 21.89 10.36
CA PHE A 367 14.36 23.13 10.48
C PHE A 367 13.99 23.36 11.95
N THR A 368 13.94 24.63 12.35
CA THR A 368 13.44 25.04 13.67
C THR A 368 12.14 25.81 13.47
N PRO A 369 10.97 25.15 13.56
CA PRO A 369 9.69 25.83 13.44
C PRO A 369 9.52 26.91 14.51
N ALA A 370 9.13 28.11 14.10
CA ALA A 370 8.90 29.22 15.01
C ALA A 370 7.60 29.00 15.80
N ARG A 371 7.66 29.15 17.13
CA ARG A 371 6.46 29.23 17.98
C ARG A 371 5.82 30.61 17.81
N GLU A 372 4.94 30.74 16.83
CA GLU A 372 4.11 31.94 16.66
C GLU A 372 2.96 31.93 17.68
N VAL A 373 2.59 33.10 18.19
CA VAL A 373 1.38 33.25 19.02
C VAL A 373 0.19 32.93 18.13
N TYR A 374 -0.58 31.90 18.49
CA TYR A 374 -1.78 31.53 17.75
C TYR A 374 -2.85 32.62 17.93
N GLU A 375 -2.93 33.55 16.98
CA GLU A 375 -4.04 34.49 16.88
C GLU A 375 -5.30 33.70 16.50
N GLY A 376 -6.22 33.55 17.46
CA GLY A 376 -7.42 32.75 17.27
C GLY A 376 -8.19 33.16 16.01
N GLY A 377 -8.47 32.20 15.12
CA GLY A 377 -9.27 32.40 13.91
C GLY A 377 -8.61 31.96 12.59
N ARG A 378 -7.31 31.66 12.56
CA ARG A 378 -6.67 31.06 11.36
C ARG A 378 -6.99 29.56 11.24
N LYS A 379 -6.95 29.02 10.02
CA LYS A 379 -7.05 27.58 9.79
C LYS A 379 -5.77 26.87 10.22
N LEU A 380 -5.91 25.65 10.72
CA LEU A 380 -4.78 24.75 10.98
C LEU A 380 -4.35 24.09 9.66
N ARG A 381 -3.07 24.20 9.30
CA ARG A 381 -2.52 23.66 8.06
C ARG A 381 -2.00 22.24 8.29
N ILE A 382 -2.65 21.25 7.67
CA ILE A 382 -2.32 19.83 7.78
C ILE A 382 -1.66 19.37 6.49
N GLY A 383 -0.42 18.89 6.57
CA GLY A 383 0.29 18.29 5.45
C GLY A 383 0.17 16.77 5.49
N TYR A 384 -0.18 16.13 4.38
CA TYR A 384 -0.14 14.68 4.22
C TYR A 384 0.98 14.29 3.24
N LEU A 385 2.00 13.57 3.72
CA LEU A 385 3.15 13.15 2.92
C LEU A 385 3.02 11.68 2.50
N SER A 386 3.00 11.42 1.19
CA SER A 386 2.88 10.03 0.71
C SER A 386 3.32 9.84 -0.75
N SER A 387 3.76 8.62 -1.08
CA SER A 387 3.84 8.12 -2.46
C SER A 387 2.59 7.35 -2.90
N ASP A 388 1.58 7.25 -2.04
CA ASP A 388 0.43 6.36 -2.26
C ASP A 388 -0.84 7.10 -2.72
N PHE A 389 -0.74 8.36 -3.17
CA PHE A 389 -1.86 9.13 -3.73
C PHE A 389 -2.22 8.68 -5.16
N CYS A 390 -2.42 7.39 -5.32
CA CYS A 390 -2.76 6.66 -6.54
C CYS A 390 -3.65 5.45 -6.16
N ARG A 391 -3.87 4.48 -7.05
CA ARG A 391 -4.54 3.20 -6.77
C ARG A 391 -3.71 2.31 -5.83
N HIS A 392 -3.64 2.74 -4.58
CA HIS A 392 -2.96 2.08 -3.48
C HIS A 392 -3.90 1.92 -2.28
N ALA A 393 -3.58 0.97 -1.41
CA ALA A 393 -4.37 0.64 -0.22
C ALA A 393 -4.62 1.85 0.70
N THR A 394 -3.60 2.67 0.95
CA THR A 394 -3.68 3.91 1.75
C THR A 394 -4.74 4.86 1.19
N ALA A 395 -4.67 5.16 -0.11
CA ALA A 395 -5.63 6.03 -0.78
C ALA A 395 -7.06 5.47 -0.78
N LEU A 396 -7.22 4.15 -0.98
CA LEU A 396 -8.53 3.49 -0.95
C LEU A 396 -9.22 3.60 0.41
N LEU A 397 -8.46 3.68 1.50
CA LEU A 397 -9.00 3.86 2.86
C LEU A 397 -9.30 5.32 3.17
N MET A 398 -8.48 6.26 2.68
CA MET A 398 -8.48 7.65 3.13
C MET A 398 -9.16 8.64 2.17
N ALA A 399 -9.53 8.26 0.95
CA ALA A 399 -10.08 9.20 -0.03
C ALA A 399 -11.24 10.03 0.54
N GLU A 400 -12.23 9.37 1.14
CA GLU A 400 -13.35 10.07 1.74
C GLU A 400 -12.96 10.86 3.01
N LEU A 401 -11.99 10.41 3.80
CA LEU A 401 -11.47 11.18 4.93
C LEU A 401 -11.01 12.58 4.48
N PHE A 402 -10.26 12.66 3.39
CA PHE A 402 -9.80 13.94 2.85
C PHE A 402 -10.97 14.82 2.37
N GLU A 403 -11.98 14.22 1.74
CA GLU A 403 -13.20 14.90 1.28
C GLU A 403 -14.03 15.47 2.45
N ARG A 404 -13.94 14.88 3.64
CA ARG A 404 -14.76 15.23 4.82
C ARG A 404 -14.12 16.21 5.79
N HIS A 405 -12.86 16.59 5.60
CA HIS A 405 -12.23 17.58 6.47
C HIS A 405 -13.02 18.89 6.51
N ASP A 406 -13.16 19.48 7.70
CA ASP A 406 -13.83 20.77 7.88
C ASP A 406 -12.96 21.89 7.32
N LYS A 407 -13.20 22.23 6.06
CA LYS A 407 -12.49 23.28 5.32
C LYS A 407 -12.63 24.68 5.93
N THR A 408 -13.53 24.88 6.90
CA THR A 408 -13.63 26.17 7.62
C THR A 408 -12.58 26.29 8.72
N ARG A 409 -12.08 25.15 9.24
CA ARG A 409 -11.12 25.07 10.35
C ARG A 409 -9.74 24.56 9.93
N PHE A 410 -9.69 23.75 8.87
CA PHE A 410 -8.47 23.11 8.41
C PHE A 410 -8.19 23.46 6.94
N GLU A 411 -6.92 23.64 6.63
CA GLU A 411 -6.40 23.66 5.26
C GLU A 411 -5.58 22.38 5.09
N ILE A 412 -5.95 21.53 4.13
CA ILE A 412 -5.33 20.22 3.92
C ILE A 412 -4.52 20.20 2.63
N ILE A 413 -3.24 19.86 2.75
CA ILE A 413 -2.25 19.94 1.67
C ILE A 413 -1.64 18.55 1.48
N ALA A 414 -1.61 18.06 0.25
CA ALA A 414 -0.92 16.81 -0.09
C ALA A 414 0.49 17.09 -0.60
N TYR A 415 1.47 16.33 -0.12
CA TYR A 415 2.83 16.26 -0.66
C TYR A 415 3.04 14.88 -1.27
N SER A 416 2.88 14.80 -2.59
CA SER A 416 3.00 13.56 -3.34
C SER A 416 4.42 13.33 -3.83
N HIS A 417 5.01 12.20 -3.48
CA HIS A 417 6.28 11.73 -4.04
C HIS A 417 6.14 10.38 -4.77
N GLY A 418 4.92 10.04 -5.19
CA GLY A 418 4.58 8.82 -5.92
C GLY A 418 4.01 9.09 -7.30
N PRO A 419 3.90 8.07 -8.16
CA PRO A 419 3.44 8.24 -9.53
C PRO A 419 2.00 8.74 -9.60
N ASP A 420 1.70 9.59 -10.59
CA ASP A 420 0.32 9.87 -10.99
C ASP A 420 -0.17 8.73 -11.89
N ASP A 421 -1.20 8.03 -11.45
CA ASP A 421 -1.78 6.91 -12.19
C ASP A 421 -2.96 7.32 -13.07
N PHE A 422 -3.30 8.62 -13.07
CA PHE A 422 -4.43 9.21 -13.81
C PHE A 422 -5.77 8.49 -13.57
N SER A 423 -5.90 7.81 -12.43
CA SER A 423 -7.09 7.06 -12.09
C SER A 423 -8.22 7.96 -11.57
N ALA A 424 -9.44 7.43 -11.57
CA ALA A 424 -10.58 8.10 -10.92
C ALA A 424 -10.33 8.37 -9.43
N LEU A 425 -9.60 7.48 -8.74
CA LEU A 425 -9.20 7.68 -7.35
C LEU A 425 -8.19 8.82 -7.24
N GLY A 426 -7.17 8.87 -8.10
CA GLY A 426 -6.21 9.97 -8.15
C GLY A 426 -6.88 11.32 -8.40
N ALA A 427 -7.88 11.36 -9.28
CA ALA A 427 -8.70 12.55 -9.51
C ALA A 427 -9.52 12.97 -8.28
N ARG A 428 -10.16 12.02 -7.58
CA ARG A 428 -10.86 12.29 -6.31
C ARG A 428 -9.92 12.87 -5.25
N LEU A 429 -8.75 12.26 -5.07
CA LEU A 429 -7.75 12.71 -4.11
C LEU A 429 -7.32 14.16 -4.42
N ARG A 430 -6.93 14.47 -5.67
CA ARG A 430 -6.54 15.83 -6.06
C ARG A 430 -7.63 16.86 -5.81
N ALA A 431 -8.90 16.51 -6.01
CA ALA A 431 -10.03 17.40 -5.75
C ALA A 431 -10.33 17.58 -4.25
N ALA A 432 -9.92 16.63 -3.39
CA ALA A 432 -10.18 16.69 -1.96
C ALA A 432 -9.23 17.63 -1.21
N PHE A 433 -7.98 17.77 -1.66
CA PHE A 433 -7.00 18.66 -1.03
C PHE A 433 -7.20 20.13 -1.46
N ASP A 434 -6.87 21.06 -0.55
CA ASP A 434 -6.85 22.49 -0.87
C ASP A 434 -5.66 22.82 -1.78
N GLU A 435 -4.55 22.11 -1.60
CA GLU A 435 -3.40 22.13 -2.51
C GLU A 435 -2.81 20.72 -2.67
N PHE A 436 -2.41 20.37 -3.89
CA PHE A 436 -1.74 19.11 -4.21
C PHE A 436 -0.35 19.40 -4.78
N VAL A 437 0.68 19.16 -3.97
CA VAL A 437 2.07 19.49 -4.26
C VAL A 437 2.83 18.24 -4.72
N ASP A 438 3.35 18.27 -5.93
CA ASP A 438 4.25 17.23 -6.44
C ASP A 438 5.69 17.53 -5.99
N VAL A 439 6.26 16.63 -5.19
CA VAL A 439 7.65 16.71 -4.70
C VAL A 439 8.52 15.57 -5.22
N ARG A 440 8.06 14.82 -6.24
CA ARG A 440 8.82 13.70 -6.83
C ARG A 440 10.20 14.12 -7.33
N ALA A 441 10.25 15.23 -8.07
CA ALA A 441 11.48 15.74 -8.67
C ALA A 441 12.39 16.50 -7.69
N LEU A 442 11.90 16.77 -6.47
CA LEU A 442 12.66 17.47 -5.44
C LEU A 442 13.52 16.48 -4.66
N SER A 443 14.73 16.90 -4.26
CA SER A 443 15.49 16.19 -3.23
C SER A 443 14.76 16.23 -1.88
N ASP A 444 15.16 15.39 -0.92
CA ASP A 444 14.56 15.41 0.41
C ASP A 444 14.73 16.78 1.10
N ASP A 445 15.88 17.45 0.90
CA ASP A 445 16.12 18.82 1.37
C ASP A 445 15.14 19.83 0.77
N ALA A 446 14.97 19.80 -0.56
CA ALA A 446 14.10 20.72 -1.27
C ALA A 446 12.62 20.47 -0.95
N ALA A 447 12.22 19.20 -0.79
CA ALA A 447 10.87 18.83 -0.36
C ALA A 447 10.59 19.29 1.07
N ALA A 448 11.52 19.08 2.00
CA ALA A 448 11.38 19.58 3.38
C ALA A 448 11.35 21.11 3.44
N ALA A 449 12.20 21.80 2.67
CA ALA A 449 12.19 23.25 2.57
C ALA A 449 10.86 23.78 2.02
N ARG A 450 10.28 23.08 1.04
CA ARG A 450 8.94 23.39 0.51
C ARG A 450 7.86 23.24 1.57
N ILE A 451 7.82 22.11 2.28
CA ILE A 451 6.86 21.87 3.38
C ILE A 451 6.99 22.94 4.48
N HIS A 452 8.23 23.31 4.82
CA HIS A 452 8.51 24.33 5.83
C HIS A 452 8.06 25.74 5.37
N ALA A 453 8.33 26.10 4.11
CA ALA A 453 7.88 27.36 3.53
C ALA A 453 6.34 27.47 3.47
N ASP A 454 5.67 26.34 3.28
CA ASP A 454 4.22 26.21 3.33
C ASP A 454 3.69 26.24 4.79
N ARG A 455 4.53 26.47 5.81
CA ARG A 455 4.12 26.66 7.21
C ARG A 455 3.13 25.61 7.70
N ILE A 456 3.38 24.34 7.38
CA ILE A 456 2.56 23.22 7.85
C ILE A 456 2.64 23.14 9.37
N ASP A 457 1.48 23.10 10.03
CA ASP A 457 1.38 23.01 11.48
C ASP A 457 1.50 21.56 11.96
N VAL A 458 0.85 20.64 11.27
CA VAL A 458 0.92 19.19 11.54
C VAL A 458 1.22 18.44 10.25
N LEU A 459 2.37 17.76 10.20
CA LEU A 459 2.74 16.88 9.09
C LEU A 459 2.41 15.43 9.42
N ILE A 460 1.66 14.77 8.56
CA ILE A 460 1.24 13.38 8.70
C ILE A 460 2.04 12.54 7.69
N GLU A 461 2.90 11.67 8.23
CA GLU A 461 3.70 10.70 7.51
C GLU A 461 2.86 9.44 7.24
N LEU A 462 2.49 9.23 5.97
CA LEU A 462 1.61 8.14 5.54
C LEU A 462 2.36 6.96 4.91
N LYS A 463 3.69 6.93 4.94
CA LYS A 463 4.48 5.80 4.42
C LYS A 463 5.16 5.00 5.51
N GLY A 464 5.87 5.66 6.42
CA GLY A 464 6.80 5.00 7.34
C GLY A 464 7.84 4.19 6.56
N TYR A 465 8.12 2.94 6.96
CA TYR A 465 9.14 2.10 6.32
C TYR A 465 8.57 1.15 5.26
N THR A 466 7.71 1.65 4.37
CA THR A 466 7.14 0.87 3.26
C THR A 466 7.81 1.20 1.92
N LYS A 467 7.50 0.44 0.85
CA LYS A 467 8.07 0.68 -0.49
C LYS A 467 7.81 2.12 -0.94
N GLY A 468 8.87 2.78 -1.43
CA GLY A 468 8.81 4.17 -1.92
C GLY A 468 8.75 5.23 -0.82
N ALA A 469 9.12 4.89 0.42
CA ALA A 469 9.23 5.83 1.52
C ALA A 469 10.36 6.85 1.31
N ARG A 470 10.15 8.08 1.78
CA ARG A 470 11.13 9.18 1.79
C ARG A 470 11.20 9.82 3.17
N THR A 471 11.48 9.01 4.19
CA THR A 471 11.51 9.44 5.60
C THR A 471 12.58 10.49 5.90
N GLY A 472 13.57 10.67 5.02
CA GLY A 472 14.53 11.76 5.08
C GLY A 472 13.88 13.15 5.01
N ILE A 473 12.71 13.29 4.36
CA ILE A 473 11.93 14.53 4.37
C ILE A 473 11.47 14.85 5.80
N SER A 474 10.77 13.90 6.43
CA SER A 474 10.28 14.01 7.80
C SER A 474 11.42 14.13 8.83
N ALA A 475 12.58 13.52 8.57
CA ALA A 475 13.76 13.60 9.43
C ALA A 475 14.32 15.03 9.56
N ARG A 476 14.10 15.90 8.57
CA ARG A 476 14.49 17.32 8.62
C ARG A 476 13.57 18.18 9.49
N ARG A 477 12.50 17.60 10.03
CA ARG A 477 11.49 18.27 10.87
C ARG A 477 10.91 19.56 10.26
N PRO A 478 10.43 19.55 9.00
CA PRO A 478 9.88 20.75 8.37
C PRO A 478 8.63 21.32 9.05
N ALA A 479 7.91 20.51 9.83
CA ALA A 479 6.75 20.90 10.61
C ALA A 479 6.99 20.74 12.13
N PRO A 480 6.33 21.54 12.99
CA PRO A 480 6.49 21.49 14.43
C PRO A 480 5.94 20.23 15.08
N VAL A 481 4.82 19.71 14.56
CA VAL A 481 4.22 18.43 14.98
C VAL A 481 4.26 17.47 13.81
N GLN A 482 4.81 16.27 14.02
CA GLN A 482 4.86 15.21 13.01
C GLN A 482 4.22 13.91 13.52
N VAL A 483 3.42 13.26 12.69
CA VAL A 483 2.55 12.15 13.08
C VAL A 483 2.73 10.96 12.14
N ASN A 484 3.04 9.79 12.69
CA ASN A 484 2.96 8.51 11.98
C ASN A 484 1.50 8.06 11.93
N PHE A 485 0.98 7.78 10.73
CA PHE A 485 -0.39 7.35 10.57
C PHE A 485 -0.59 6.39 9.39
N LEU A 486 -1.30 5.29 9.67
CA LEU A 486 -1.87 4.31 8.72
C LEU A 486 -0.89 3.50 7.87
N GLY A 487 0.06 4.13 7.18
CA GLY A 487 0.89 3.48 6.16
C GLY A 487 1.81 2.38 6.68
N PHE A 488 2.44 2.61 7.83
CA PHE A 488 3.31 1.63 8.49
C PHE A 488 2.69 1.17 9.81
N PRO A 489 2.37 -0.13 9.97
CA PRO A 489 1.63 -0.64 11.12
C PRO A 489 2.56 -0.98 12.29
N GLY A 490 3.29 0.02 12.78
CA GLY A 490 4.25 -0.09 13.87
C GLY A 490 4.92 1.24 14.20
N THR A 491 5.80 1.23 15.20
CA THR A 491 6.61 2.40 15.57
C THR A 491 7.60 2.75 14.47
N MET A 492 7.82 4.03 14.22
CA MET A 492 8.94 4.49 13.39
C MET A 492 10.27 4.45 14.14
N GLY A 493 10.31 4.27 15.46
CA GLY A 493 11.54 4.30 16.26
C GLY A 493 12.31 5.62 16.14
N ALA A 494 11.69 6.67 15.61
CA ALA A 494 12.31 7.89 15.16
C ALA A 494 12.11 9.02 16.18
N THR A 495 13.17 9.81 16.43
CA THR A 495 13.10 11.01 17.28
C THR A 495 12.45 12.21 16.57
N PHE A 496 12.23 12.10 15.26
CA PHE A 496 11.63 13.13 14.43
C PHE A 496 10.12 12.94 14.21
N ILE A 497 9.48 11.91 14.79
CA ILE A 497 8.03 11.73 14.74
C ILE A 497 7.48 11.78 16.17
N ASP A 498 6.51 12.67 16.41
CA ASP A 498 6.07 13.01 17.76
C ASP A 498 4.91 12.13 18.22
N TYR A 499 3.98 11.79 17.32
CA TYR A 499 2.77 11.02 17.65
C TYR A 499 2.52 9.86 16.69
N ILE A 500 1.81 8.85 17.19
CA ILE A 500 1.20 7.79 16.38
C ILE A 500 -0.31 7.79 16.62
N ILE A 501 -1.09 7.81 15.54
CA ILE A 501 -2.55 7.67 15.62
C ILE A 501 -2.91 6.19 15.71
N ALA A 502 -3.64 5.83 16.76
CA ALA A 502 -4.06 4.46 17.03
C ALA A 502 -5.46 4.42 17.68
N ASP A 503 -5.85 3.28 18.21
CA ASP A 503 -7.06 3.09 19.03
C ASP A 503 -6.76 2.20 20.24
N PRO A 504 -7.66 2.14 21.25
CA PRO A 504 -7.40 1.40 22.49
C PRO A 504 -7.16 -0.09 22.31
N PHE A 505 -7.53 -0.69 21.18
CA PHE A 505 -7.34 -2.11 20.94
C PHE A 505 -6.06 -2.41 20.15
N VAL A 506 -5.84 -1.72 19.03
CA VAL A 506 -4.69 -1.98 18.14
C VAL A 506 -3.37 -1.66 18.83
N LEU A 507 -3.35 -0.59 19.64
CA LEU A 507 -2.18 -0.16 20.40
C LEU A 507 -2.61 0.38 21.78
N PRO A 508 -2.82 -0.48 22.77
CA PRO A 508 -3.19 -0.04 24.12
C PRO A 508 -2.08 0.78 24.79
N PHE A 509 -2.43 1.65 25.75
CA PHE A 509 -1.46 2.55 26.40
C PHE A 509 -0.38 1.83 27.22
N ASP A 510 -0.62 0.61 27.66
CA ASP A 510 0.39 -0.22 28.35
C ASP A 510 1.55 -0.63 27.43
N GLN A 511 1.40 -0.51 26.11
CA GLN A 511 2.48 -0.72 25.14
C GLN A 511 3.26 0.55 24.78
N GLN A 512 3.01 1.69 25.46
CA GLN A 512 3.70 2.96 25.18
C GLN A 512 5.24 2.85 25.26
N GLU A 513 5.79 1.94 26.04
CA GLU A 513 7.24 1.72 26.13
C GLU A 513 7.87 1.18 24.84
N PHE A 514 7.07 0.50 23.99
CA PHE A 514 7.51 -0.09 22.73
C PHE A 514 7.33 0.85 21.52
N PHE A 515 6.96 2.11 21.75
CA PHE A 515 6.77 3.12 20.71
C PHE A 515 7.54 4.38 21.07
N SER A 516 8.36 4.88 20.12
CA SER A 516 9.02 6.19 20.28
C SER A 516 8.03 7.34 20.29
N GLU A 517 7.00 7.22 19.45
CA GLU A 517 5.93 8.18 19.30
C GLU A 517 4.97 8.14 20.50
N LYS A 518 4.33 9.27 20.80
CA LYS A 518 3.26 9.31 21.80
C LYS A 518 1.95 8.82 21.21
N ILE A 519 1.30 7.91 21.93
CA ILE A 519 0.05 7.30 21.47
C ILE A 519 -1.09 8.32 21.53
N ALA A 520 -1.73 8.58 20.39
CA ALA A 520 -2.97 9.33 20.29
C ALA A 520 -4.11 8.37 19.90
N HIS A 521 -4.99 8.06 20.85
CA HIS A 521 -6.14 7.19 20.59
C HIS A 521 -7.29 7.96 19.95
N LEU A 522 -7.76 7.44 18.81
CA LEU A 522 -9.11 7.69 18.35
C LEU A 522 -10.11 6.80 19.13
N PRO A 523 -11.37 7.23 19.30
CA PRO A 523 -12.30 6.57 20.23
C PRO A 523 -12.69 5.13 19.90
N HIS A 524 -12.65 4.74 18.62
CA HIS A 524 -13.24 3.47 18.16
C HIS A 524 -12.30 2.62 17.31
N CYS A 525 -11.72 3.19 16.26
CA CYS A 525 -10.79 2.53 15.36
C CYS A 525 -9.80 3.56 14.82
N TYR A 526 -8.55 3.15 14.62
CA TYR A 526 -7.53 3.99 13.99
C TYR A 526 -7.63 4.01 12.46
N GLN A 527 -8.32 3.05 11.83
CA GLN A 527 -8.35 2.91 10.37
C GLN A 527 -9.59 3.62 9.80
N PRO A 528 -9.43 4.59 8.88
CA PRO A 528 -10.55 5.14 8.13
C PRO A 528 -11.00 4.17 7.03
N ASN A 529 -12.25 4.27 6.59
CA ASN A 529 -12.78 3.50 5.47
C ASN A 529 -13.62 4.38 4.54
N ASP A 530 -13.32 4.35 3.24
CA ASP A 530 -14.10 5.04 2.21
C ASP A 530 -15.41 4.29 1.94
N THR A 531 -16.52 4.91 2.36
CA THR A 531 -17.88 4.36 2.23
C THR A 531 -18.48 4.59 0.84
N GLN A 532 -17.81 5.39 -0.01
CA GLN A 532 -18.21 5.61 -1.39
C GLN A 532 -17.67 4.51 -2.33
N ARG A 533 -16.90 3.55 -1.81
CA ARG A 533 -16.41 2.41 -2.60
C ARG A 533 -17.57 1.54 -3.09
N VAL A 534 -17.81 1.63 -4.39
CA VAL A 534 -18.85 0.87 -5.09
C VAL A 534 -18.50 -0.61 -5.09
N ILE A 535 -19.48 -1.44 -4.73
CA ILE A 535 -19.46 -2.88 -4.95
C ILE A 535 -20.29 -3.16 -6.21
N SER A 536 -19.74 -3.89 -7.18
CA SER A 536 -20.46 -4.24 -8.41
C SER A 536 -21.81 -4.90 -8.07
N GLU A 537 -22.87 -4.49 -8.79
CA GLU A 537 -24.20 -5.11 -8.68
C GLU A 537 -24.16 -6.55 -9.18
N LEU A 538 -23.40 -6.79 -10.25
CA LEU A 538 -23.18 -8.13 -10.77
C LEU A 538 -22.18 -8.86 -9.85
N THR A 539 -22.69 -9.88 -9.15
CA THR A 539 -21.87 -10.84 -8.43
C THR A 539 -21.54 -12.00 -9.37
N PRO A 540 -20.27 -12.36 -9.60
CA PRO A 540 -19.92 -13.49 -10.44
C PRO A 540 -20.47 -14.80 -9.87
N THR A 541 -20.61 -15.85 -10.69
CA THR A 541 -20.99 -17.16 -10.18
C THR A 541 -19.80 -17.87 -9.53
N ARG A 542 -20.04 -18.81 -8.61
CA ARG A 542 -18.98 -19.66 -8.04
C ARG A 542 -18.16 -20.36 -9.14
N ALA A 543 -18.83 -20.93 -10.14
CA ALA A 543 -18.18 -21.55 -11.29
C ALA A 543 -17.26 -20.59 -12.07
N ALA A 544 -17.68 -19.34 -12.30
CA ALA A 544 -16.85 -18.33 -12.96
C ALA A 544 -15.58 -17.96 -12.15
N CYS A 545 -15.60 -18.20 -10.84
CA CYS A 545 -14.47 -18.00 -9.94
C CYS A 545 -13.65 -19.28 -9.69
N GLY A 546 -13.96 -20.39 -10.36
CA GLY A 546 -13.30 -21.69 -10.11
C GLY A 546 -13.66 -22.32 -8.76
N LEU A 547 -14.75 -21.86 -8.13
CA LEU A 547 -15.25 -22.38 -6.86
C LEU A 547 -16.30 -23.49 -7.10
N PRO A 548 -16.40 -24.47 -6.19
CA PRO A 548 -17.44 -25.48 -6.28
C PRO A 548 -18.83 -24.87 -6.04
N GLU A 549 -19.85 -25.36 -6.75
CA GLU A 549 -21.23 -24.86 -6.59
C GLU A 549 -21.78 -25.07 -5.18
N HIS A 550 -21.35 -26.15 -4.53
CA HIS A 550 -21.71 -26.53 -3.15
C HIS A 550 -20.46 -26.67 -2.28
N GLY A 551 -20.64 -26.53 -0.97
CA GLY A 551 -19.54 -26.60 0.00
C GLY A 551 -19.16 -25.24 0.57
N PHE A 552 -18.39 -25.28 1.64
CA PHE A 552 -17.99 -24.11 2.41
C PHE A 552 -16.75 -23.45 1.78
N VAL A 553 -16.79 -22.15 1.55
CA VAL A 553 -15.66 -21.39 0.96
C VAL A 553 -14.96 -20.59 2.05
N PHE A 554 -13.84 -21.11 2.55
CA PHE A 554 -12.91 -20.30 3.31
C PHE A 554 -12.16 -19.36 2.37
N CYS A 555 -11.84 -18.15 2.81
CA CYS A 555 -11.17 -17.16 1.98
C CYS A 555 -10.05 -16.44 2.74
N SER A 556 -8.92 -16.17 2.08
CA SER A 556 -7.91 -15.22 2.57
C SER A 556 -7.26 -14.51 1.38
N PHE A 557 -7.63 -13.25 1.13
CA PHE A 557 -7.07 -12.43 0.05
C PHE A 557 -5.86 -11.60 0.48
N ASN A 558 -5.20 -12.03 1.56
CA ASN A 558 -4.01 -11.39 2.09
C ASN A 558 -2.82 -11.50 1.14
N ASN A 559 -1.89 -10.54 1.24
CA ASN A 559 -0.55 -10.72 0.69
C ASN A 559 0.09 -11.98 1.31
N THR A 560 0.80 -12.73 0.49
CA THR A 560 1.25 -14.10 0.79
C THR A 560 2.33 -14.19 1.86
N TYR A 561 3.16 -13.16 2.02
CA TYR A 561 4.14 -13.10 3.13
C TYR A 561 3.48 -13.07 4.52
N LYS A 562 2.16 -12.81 4.62
CA LYS A 562 1.41 -12.89 5.87
C LYS A 562 0.99 -14.31 6.23
N ILE A 563 0.97 -15.22 5.26
CA ILE A 563 0.58 -16.62 5.47
C ILE A 563 1.79 -17.36 6.04
N THR A 564 1.68 -17.77 7.29
CA THR A 564 2.71 -18.55 7.98
C THR A 564 2.44 -20.05 7.87
N PRO A 565 3.49 -20.89 7.97
CA PRO A 565 3.31 -22.35 8.00
C PRO A 565 2.32 -22.79 9.09
N ASP A 566 2.35 -22.16 10.27
CA ASP A 566 1.50 -22.53 11.40
C ASP A 566 0.01 -22.25 11.16
N PHE A 567 -0.32 -21.09 10.58
CA PHE A 567 -1.71 -20.79 10.21
C PHE A 567 -2.17 -21.60 9.01
N PHE A 568 -1.26 -21.92 8.07
CA PHE A 568 -1.58 -22.82 6.98
C PHE A 568 -1.86 -24.25 7.48
N ASP A 569 -1.14 -24.73 8.50
CA ASP A 569 -1.43 -26.01 9.17
C ASP A 569 -2.85 -26.04 9.73
N ILE A 570 -3.29 -24.95 10.39
CA ILE A 570 -4.68 -24.80 10.87
C ILE A 570 -5.65 -24.90 9.69
N TRP A 571 -5.40 -24.15 8.62
CA TRP A 571 -6.29 -24.13 7.46
C TRP A 571 -6.39 -25.50 6.79
N MET A 572 -5.30 -26.27 6.70
CA MET A 572 -5.35 -27.63 6.16
C MET A 572 -6.18 -28.57 7.04
N ARG A 573 -6.09 -28.44 8.37
CA ARG A 573 -6.96 -29.20 9.30
C ARG A 573 -8.42 -28.79 9.17
N LEU A 574 -8.72 -27.50 8.98
CA LEU A 574 -10.09 -27.03 8.72
C LEU A 574 -10.66 -27.64 7.43
N LEU A 575 -9.87 -27.63 6.35
CA LEU A 575 -10.26 -28.29 5.10
C LEU A 575 -10.50 -29.79 5.32
N ALA A 576 -9.60 -30.49 6.01
CA ALA A 576 -9.77 -31.92 6.28
C ALA A 576 -11.06 -32.22 7.07
N ASN A 577 -11.40 -31.37 8.05
CA ASN A 577 -12.56 -31.55 8.92
C ASN A 577 -13.90 -31.12 8.30
N ILE A 578 -13.90 -30.29 7.24
CA ILE A 578 -15.09 -29.84 6.53
C ILE A 578 -15.07 -30.40 5.10
N PRO A 579 -15.69 -31.56 4.84
CA PRO A 579 -15.72 -32.18 3.51
C PRO A 579 -16.33 -31.25 2.44
N GLY A 580 -15.71 -31.23 1.26
CA GLY A 580 -16.15 -30.39 0.14
C GLY A 580 -15.87 -28.89 0.30
N SER A 581 -15.24 -28.46 1.39
CA SER A 581 -14.79 -27.06 1.51
C SER A 581 -13.56 -26.77 0.67
N VAL A 582 -13.37 -25.50 0.32
CA VAL A 582 -12.17 -25.02 -0.38
C VAL A 582 -11.59 -23.81 0.34
N LEU A 583 -10.29 -23.56 0.14
CA LEU A 583 -9.61 -22.35 0.57
C LEU A 583 -9.32 -21.48 -0.65
N TRP A 584 -9.91 -20.29 -0.67
CA TRP A 584 -9.79 -19.33 -1.75
C TRP A 584 -8.75 -18.26 -1.42
N LEU A 585 -7.67 -18.21 -2.18
CA LEU A 585 -6.50 -17.36 -1.95
C LEU A 585 -6.31 -16.37 -3.09
N LEU A 586 -5.54 -15.31 -2.87
CA LEU A 586 -5.15 -14.41 -3.96
C LEU A 586 -4.14 -15.10 -4.91
N ASP A 587 -4.36 -15.00 -6.21
CA ASP A 587 -3.39 -15.39 -7.24
C ASP A 587 -2.29 -14.32 -7.33
N ALA A 588 -1.31 -14.43 -6.42
CA ALA A 588 -0.26 -13.43 -6.27
C ALA A 588 0.81 -13.52 -7.36
N ASN A 589 1.30 -14.74 -7.63
CA ASN A 589 2.24 -15.09 -8.70
C ASN A 589 2.29 -16.63 -8.85
N ALA A 590 2.91 -17.12 -9.93
CA ALA A 590 2.99 -18.55 -10.22
C ALA A 590 3.71 -19.37 -9.14
N LEU A 591 4.81 -18.85 -8.56
CA LEU A 591 5.58 -19.56 -7.53
C LEU A 591 4.75 -19.83 -6.28
N VAL A 592 3.95 -18.84 -5.83
CA VAL A 592 3.03 -18.99 -4.70
C VAL A 592 2.07 -20.14 -4.92
N LYS A 593 1.45 -20.20 -6.11
CA LYS A 593 0.45 -21.20 -6.45
C LYS A 593 1.03 -22.61 -6.37
N ASP A 594 2.22 -22.79 -6.94
CA ASP A 594 2.91 -24.08 -6.96
C ASP A 594 3.40 -24.48 -5.56
N ASN A 595 3.98 -23.55 -4.82
CA ASN A 595 4.46 -23.78 -3.45
C ASN A 595 3.33 -24.13 -2.50
N LEU A 596 2.22 -23.38 -2.49
CA LEU A 596 1.09 -23.67 -1.59
C LEU A 596 0.41 -25.00 -1.92
N ARG A 597 0.34 -25.39 -3.20
CA ARG A 597 -0.15 -26.71 -3.61
C ARG A 597 0.76 -27.85 -3.14
N LYS A 598 2.08 -27.66 -3.28
CA LYS A 598 3.10 -28.59 -2.73
C LYS A 598 2.94 -28.71 -1.21
N GLU A 599 2.72 -27.60 -0.51
CA GLU A 599 2.51 -27.57 0.94
C GLU A 599 1.21 -28.24 1.38
N ALA A 600 0.12 -28.11 0.60
CA ALA A 600 -1.13 -28.84 0.85
C ALA A 600 -0.95 -30.36 0.65
N ALA A 601 -0.30 -30.78 -0.44
CA ALA A 601 0.00 -32.19 -0.70
C ALA A 601 0.87 -32.80 0.41
N ARG A 602 1.89 -32.07 0.88
CA ARG A 602 2.74 -32.48 2.01
C ARG A 602 1.95 -32.72 3.30
N ARG A 603 0.81 -32.06 3.48
CA ARG A 603 -0.11 -32.21 4.62
C ARG A 603 -1.24 -33.20 4.39
N GLY A 604 -1.21 -33.93 3.26
CA GLY A 604 -2.22 -34.93 2.91
C GLY A 604 -3.55 -34.34 2.43
N LEU A 605 -3.57 -33.06 2.01
CA LEU A 605 -4.73 -32.43 1.41
C LEU A 605 -4.61 -32.44 -0.11
N ASP A 606 -5.75 -32.65 -0.78
CA ASP A 606 -5.85 -32.51 -2.24
C ASP A 606 -5.51 -31.05 -2.64
N PRO A 607 -4.46 -30.81 -3.44
CA PRO A 607 -4.07 -29.48 -3.88
C PRO A 607 -5.15 -28.70 -4.64
N ASP A 608 -6.12 -29.40 -5.25
CA ASP A 608 -7.23 -28.76 -5.97
C ASP A 608 -8.27 -28.14 -5.03
N ARG A 609 -8.17 -28.38 -3.72
CA ARG A 609 -8.95 -27.65 -2.70
C ARG A 609 -8.42 -26.24 -2.43
N LEU A 610 -7.27 -25.89 -2.99
CA LEU A 610 -6.78 -24.51 -3.04
C LEU A 610 -7.19 -23.86 -4.36
N VAL A 611 -8.06 -22.85 -4.26
CA VAL A 611 -8.52 -22.05 -5.40
C VAL A 611 -7.83 -20.69 -5.37
N PHE A 612 -7.45 -20.17 -6.54
CA PHE A 612 -6.68 -18.92 -6.64
C PHE A 612 -7.48 -17.87 -7.42
N ALA A 613 -7.73 -16.73 -6.78
CA ALA A 613 -8.51 -15.62 -7.29
C ALA A 613 -7.59 -14.61 -8.01
N PRO A 614 -7.79 -14.33 -9.31
CA PRO A 614 -6.97 -13.36 -10.02
C PRO A 614 -7.13 -11.94 -9.45
N LYS A 615 -6.16 -11.07 -9.72
CA LYS A 615 -6.31 -9.63 -9.41
C LYS A 615 -7.45 -9.04 -10.27
N GLN A 616 -8.28 -8.21 -9.65
CA GLN A 616 -9.43 -7.56 -10.29
C GLN A 616 -9.53 -6.09 -9.88
N ALA A 617 -10.30 -5.29 -10.61
CA ALA A 617 -10.63 -3.94 -10.20
C ALA A 617 -11.49 -3.94 -8.92
N SER A 618 -11.48 -2.82 -8.18
CA SER A 618 -12.05 -2.77 -6.84
C SER A 618 -13.53 -3.17 -6.77
N PRO A 619 -14.43 -2.73 -7.68
CA PRO A 619 -15.85 -3.09 -7.59
C PRO A 619 -16.10 -4.59 -7.74
N GLU A 620 -15.42 -5.25 -8.68
CA GLU A 620 -15.53 -6.69 -8.93
C GLU A 620 -14.85 -7.50 -7.81
N HIS A 621 -13.70 -7.00 -7.33
CA HIS A 621 -12.99 -7.58 -6.18
C HIS A 621 -13.87 -7.56 -4.92
N LEU A 622 -14.56 -6.45 -4.63
CA LEU A 622 -15.49 -6.38 -3.51
C LEU A 622 -16.70 -7.29 -3.73
N ALA A 623 -17.27 -7.33 -4.95
CA ALA A 623 -18.44 -8.15 -5.23
C ALA A 623 -18.20 -9.65 -5.04
N ARG A 624 -17.00 -10.13 -5.42
CA ARG A 624 -16.67 -11.56 -5.28
C ARG A 624 -16.58 -12.05 -3.83
N HIS A 625 -16.38 -11.17 -2.85
CA HIS A 625 -16.37 -11.56 -1.43
C HIS A 625 -17.71 -12.17 -0.99
N ARG A 626 -18.82 -11.82 -1.66
CA ARG A 626 -20.15 -12.41 -1.43
C ARG A 626 -20.21 -13.92 -1.70
N LEU A 627 -19.24 -14.47 -2.43
CA LEU A 627 -19.14 -15.91 -2.74
C LEU A 627 -18.45 -16.71 -1.64
N ALA A 628 -17.68 -16.05 -0.78
CA ALA A 628 -17.00 -16.67 0.35
C ALA A 628 -17.93 -16.79 1.56
N ASP A 629 -17.67 -17.79 2.40
CA ASP A 629 -18.45 -18.03 3.61
C ASP A 629 -17.79 -17.42 4.85
N LEU A 630 -16.47 -17.59 5.00
CA LEU A 630 -15.70 -17.04 6.12
C LEU A 630 -14.33 -16.56 5.65
N PHE A 631 -13.96 -15.34 6.02
CA PHE A 631 -12.61 -14.83 5.85
C PHE A 631 -11.72 -15.31 7.00
N LEU A 632 -10.62 -15.99 6.66
CA LEU A 632 -9.60 -16.47 7.58
C LEU A 632 -8.43 -15.48 7.59
N ASP A 633 -8.27 -14.79 8.71
CA ASP A 633 -7.17 -13.85 8.91
C ASP A 633 -5.85 -14.56 9.28
N THR A 634 -4.74 -13.83 9.21
CA THR A 634 -3.37 -14.30 9.42
C THR A 634 -2.72 -13.68 10.66
N SER A 635 -1.68 -14.33 11.19
CA SER A 635 -0.85 -13.85 12.30
C SER A 635 0.60 -14.29 12.08
N PRO A 636 1.63 -13.50 12.46
CA PRO A 636 1.61 -12.30 13.32
C PRO A 636 1.19 -11.01 12.61
N TYR A 637 0.94 -11.06 11.29
CA TYR A 637 0.53 -9.91 10.50
C TYR A 637 -0.91 -10.08 9.99
N ASN A 638 -1.85 -9.31 10.53
CA ASN A 638 -3.25 -9.40 10.15
C ASN A 638 -3.54 -8.84 8.73
N ALA A 639 -4.74 -9.15 8.24
CA ALA A 639 -5.45 -8.42 7.22
C ALA A 639 -5.73 -6.99 7.71
N HIS A 640 -5.40 -6.02 6.87
CA HIS A 640 -5.62 -4.60 7.15
C HIS A 640 -6.70 -4.10 6.19
N THR A 641 -6.34 -3.50 5.06
CA THR A 641 -7.30 -3.13 4.00
C THR A 641 -8.15 -4.31 3.51
N THR A 642 -7.57 -5.51 3.43
CA THR A 642 -8.30 -6.73 3.07
C THR A 642 -9.36 -7.14 4.10
N ALA A 643 -9.16 -6.79 5.38
CA ALA A 643 -10.16 -7.01 6.41
C ALA A 643 -11.33 -6.04 6.27
N SER A 644 -11.04 -4.75 6.03
CA SER A 644 -12.10 -3.77 5.77
C SER A 644 -12.86 -4.05 4.47
N ASP A 645 -12.19 -4.55 3.42
CA ASP A 645 -12.82 -5.03 2.19
C ASP A 645 -13.84 -6.15 2.46
N ALA A 646 -13.43 -7.17 3.22
CA ALA A 646 -14.28 -8.29 3.59
C ALA A 646 -15.50 -7.81 4.38
N LEU A 647 -15.27 -6.99 5.42
CA LEU A 647 -16.34 -6.45 6.26
C LEU A 647 -17.30 -5.60 5.43
N TRP A 648 -16.80 -4.69 4.59
CA TRP A 648 -17.60 -3.83 3.71
C TRP A 648 -18.49 -4.63 2.75
N ALA A 649 -17.97 -5.74 2.23
CA ALA A 649 -18.72 -6.64 1.36
C ALA A 649 -19.70 -7.58 2.10
N GLY A 650 -19.77 -7.50 3.43
CA GLY A 650 -20.64 -8.33 4.26
C GLY A 650 -20.11 -9.74 4.52
N LEU A 651 -18.81 -9.99 4.34
CA LEU A 651 -18.15 -11.25 4.64
C LEU A 651 -17.64 -11.26 6.09
N PRO A 652 -18.13 -12.13 6.97
CA PRO A 652 -17.58 -12.28 8.31
C PRO A 652 -16.09 -12.66 8.28
N LEU A 653 -15.33 -12.07 9.18
CA LEU A 653 -13.88 -12.27 9.31
C LEU A 653 -13.55 -12.80 10.70
N LEU A 654 -12.71 -13.83 10.77
CA LEU A 654 -12.18 -14.39 12.01
C LEU A 654 -10.70 -14.05 12.14
N THR A 655 -10.27 -13.55 13.30
CA THR A 655 -8.87 -13.20 13.57
C THR A 655 -8.38 -13.67 14.94
N TYR A 656 -7.07 -13.81 15.04
CA TYR A 656 -6.33 -14.01 16.29
C TYR A 656 -5.58 -12.72 16.60
N ALA A 657 -5.82 -12.16 17.79
CA ALA A 657 -5.15 -10.95 18.25
C ALA A 657 -3.78 -11.29 18.87
N GLY A 658 -2.72 -10.93 18.14
CA GLY A 658 -1.34 -11.04 18.61
C GLY A 658 -0.91 -9.90 19.54
N GLU A 659 0.40 -9.79 19.75
CA GLU A 659 1.01 -8.82 20.67
C GLU A 659 1.39 -7.49 20.00
N THR A 660 1.69 -7.51 18.70
CA THR A 660 2.17 -6.35 17.94
C THR A 660 1.03 -5.58 17.28
N PHE A 661 1.25 -4.32 16.93
CA PHE A 661 0.28 -3.49 16.21
C PHE A 661 -0.26 -4.20 14.95
N ALA A 662 0.64 -4.71 14.11
CA ALA A 662 0.28 -5.38 12.86
C ALA A 662 -0.58 -6.65 13.08
N GLY A 663 -0.42 -7.32 14.21
CA GLY A 663 -1.17 -8.52 14.62
C GLY A 663 -2.47 -8.23 15.36
N ARG A 664 -2.90 -6.97 15.46
CA ARG A 664 -4.11 -6.54 16.18
C ARG A 664 -5.08 -5.72 15.33
N VAL A 665 -4.71 -5.36 14.10
CA VAL A 665 -5.52 -4.50 13.23
C VAL A 665 -6.91 -5.09 12.97
N ALA A 666 -7.01 -6.36 12.56
CA ALA A 666 -8.31 -6.96 12.24
C ALA A 666 -9.22 -7.03 13.48
N GLY A 667 -8.65 -7.21 14.66
CA GLY A 667 -9.40 -7.19 15.91
C GLY A 667 -9.96 -5.81 16.26
N SER A 668 -9.22 -4.74 15.93
CA SER A 668 -9.73 -3.36 16.06
C SER A 668 -10.94 -3.14 15.12
N LEU A 669 -10.84 -3.55 13.86
CA LEU A 669 -11.92 -3.43 12.89
C LEU A 669 -13.18 -4.21 13.33
N LEU A 670 -13.01 -5.44 13.81
CA LEU A 670 -14.10 -6.28 14.30
C LEU A 670 -14.81 -5.66 15.50
N ARG A 671 -14.07 -5.04 16.42
CA ARG A 671 -14.68 -4.32 17.56
C ARG A 671 -15.46 -3.09 17.09
N ALA A 672 -14.88 -2.32 16.17
CA ALA A 672 -15.51 -1.11 15.64
C ALA A 672 -16.78 -1.38 14.81
N VAL A 673 -16.91 -2.57 14.20
CA VAL A 673 -18.13 -3.01 13.49
C VAL A 673 -19.09 -3.83 14.37
N GLY A 674 -18.78 -4.00 15.66
CA GLY A 674 -19.66 -4.69 16.61
C GLY A 674 -19.64 -6.22 16.54
N LEU A 675 -18.51 -6.81 16.17
CA LEU A 675 -18.26 -8.26 16.13
C LEU A 675 -17.06 -8.72 17.00
N PRO A 676 -16.93 -8.27 18.28
CA PRO A 676 -15.78 -8.61 19.12
C PRO A 676 -15.59 -10.13 19.35
N GLU A 677 -16.64 -10.93 19.20
CA GLU A 677 -16.62 -12.39 19.41
C GLU A 677 -15.83 -13.15 18.32
N LEU A 678 -15.53 -12.49 17.20
CA LEU A 678 -14.68 -13.03 16.13
C LEU A 678 -13.19 -12.69 16.33
N VAL A 679 -12.83 -12.16 17.49
CA VAL A 679 -11.45 -11.91 17.91
C VAL A 679 -11.05 -12.97 18.94
N THR A 680 -10.19 -13.89 18.55
CA THR A 680 -9.71 -14.97 19.42
C THR A 680 -8.36 -14.62 20.07
N ASP A 681 -8.03 -15.29 21.17
CA ASP A 681 -6.86 -15.04 22.02
C ASP A 681 -5.74 -16.08 21.87
N SER A 682 -5.95 -17.12 21.06
CA SER A 682 -4.96 -18.15 20.79
C SER A 682 -5.18 -18.82 19.43
N PRO A 683 -4.13 -19.41 18.82
CA PRO A 683 -4.28 -20.20 17.60
C PRO A 683 -5.26 -21.38 17.74
N ALA A 684 -5.32 -22.00 18.92
CA ALA A 684 -6.28 -23.08 19.20
C ALA A 684 -7.73 -22.57 19.24
N ALA A 685 -7.98 -21.42 19.88
CA ALA A 685 -9.30 -20.80 19.88
C ALA A 685 -9.74 -20.33 18.48
N TYR A 686 -8.79 -19.83 17.68
CA TYR A 686 -9.01 -19.51 16.28
C TYR A 686 -9.50 -20.73 15.49
N GLU A 687 -8.77 -21.85 15.56
CA GLU A 687 -9.14 -23.08 14.86
C GLU A 687 -10.51 -23.60 15.31
N ALA A 688 -10.77 -23.62 16.62
CA ALA A 688 -12.04 -24.06 17.18
C ALA A 688 -13.22 -23.18 16.72
N MET A 689 -13.04 -21.86 16.69
CA MET A 689 -14.07 -20.93 16.24
C MET A 689 -14.31 -21.07 14.73
N ALA A 690 -13.26 -21.19 13.91
CA ALA A 690 -13.38 -21.41 12.48
C ALA A 690 -14.17 -22.68 12.18
N LEU A 691 -13.84 -23.79 12.87
CA LEU A 691 -14.55 -25.06 12.72
C LEU A 691 -16.02 -24.96 13.15
N ARG A 692 -16.28 -24.26 14.26
CA ARG A 692 -17.65 -24.02 14.75
C ARG A 692 -18.49 -23.22 13.75
N LEU A 693 -17.93 -22.15 13.18
CA LEU A 693 -18.61 -21.33 12.17
C LEU A 693 -18.89 -22.12 10.89
N ALA A 694 -17.95 -22.95 10.46
CA ALA A 694 -18.11 -23.79 9.27
C ALA A 694 -19.12 -24.94 9.47
N SER A 695 -19.25 -25.44 10.70
CA SER A 695 -20.15 -26.56 11.02
C SER A 695 -21.56 -26.13 11.45
N ALA A 696 -21.78 -24.83 11.74
CA ALA A 696 -23.05 -24.30 12.23
C ALA A 696 -23.55 -23.13 11.36
N PRO A 697 -24.22 -23.41 10.22
CA PRO A 697 -24.67 -22.37 9.28
C PRO A 697 -25.54 -21.28 9.93
N GLY A 698 -26.40 -21.65 10.88
CA GLY A 698 -27.25 -20.68 11.60
C GLY A 698 -26.43 -19.64 12.38
N LEU A 699 -25.34 -20.05 13.02
CA LEU A 699 -24.46 -19.15 13.77
C LEU A 699 -23.73 -18.19 12.84
N LEU A 700 -23.17 -18.69 11.74
CA LEU A 700 -22.51 -17.86 10.74
C LEU A 700 -23.48 -16.84 10.12
N GLN A 701 -24.72 -17.25 9.84
CA GLN A 701 -25.75 -16.33 9.35
C GLN A 701 -26.13 -15.27 10.39
N THR A 702 -26.15 -15.59 11.68
CA THR A 702 -26.32 -14.57 12.73
C THR A 702 -25.24 -13.49 12.67
N PHE A 703 -23.96 -13.89 12.52
CA PHE A 703 -22.87 -12.92 12.36
C PHE A 703 -22.98 -12.12 11.06
N ARG A 704 -23.36 -12.76 9.95
CA ARG A 704 -23.55 -12.08 8.66
C ARG A 704 -24.69 -11.06 8.72
N HIS A 705 -25.84 -11.42 9.30
CA HIS A 705 -26.95 -10.49 9.48
C HIS A 705 -26.57 -9.31 10.38
N ARG A 706 -25.86 -9.57 11.48
CA ARG A 706 -25.38 -8.50 12.37
C ARG A 706 -24.38 -7.58 11.67
N LEU A 707 -23.43 -8.12 10.90
CA LEU A 707 -22.49 -7.34 10.09
C LEU A 707 -23.24 -6.42 9.12
N LEU A 708 -24.14 -6.97 8.30
CA LEU A 708 -24.91 -6.21 7.32
C LEU A 708 -25.78 -5.11 7.98
N GLY A 709 -26.38 -5.42 9.13
CA GLY A 709 -27.14 -4.43 9.92
C GLY A 709 -26.27 -3.32 10.52
N ASN A 710 -24.98 -3.59 10.76
CA ASN A 710 -24.03 -2.67 11.39
C ASN A 710 -23.31 -1.75 10.39
N LEU A 711 -23.21 -2.12 9.10
CA LEU A 711 -22.38 -1.44 8.09
C LEU A 711 -22.54 0.09 8.00
N ARG A 712 -23.72 0.64 8.33
CA ARG A 712 -23.96 2.11 8.32
C ARG A 712 -24.41 2.65 9.68
N ARG A 713 -24.28 1.84 10.73
CA ARG A 713 -24.75 2.14 12.10
C ARG A 713 -23.64 2.12 13.12
N THR A 714 -22.50 1.51 12.79
CA THR A 714 -21.35 1.39 13.70
C THR A 714 -20.19 2.29 13.28
N PRO A 715 -19.31 2.68 14.22
CA PRO A 715 -18.23 3.62 13.95
C PRO A 715 -17.26 3.27 12.81
N LEU A 716 -17.08 1.99 12.47
CA LEU A 716 -16.10 1.57 11.46
C LEU A 716 -16.29 2.24 10.08
N PHE A 717 -17.54 2.51 9.71
CA PHE A 717 -17.93 3.12 8.44
C PHE A 717 -18.70 4.43 8.65
N ASP A 718 -18.54 5.08 9.81
CA ASP A 718 -19.00 6.45 10.04
C ASP A 718 -17.83 7.41 9.82
N ILE A 719 -17.56 7.69 8.54
CA ILE A 719 -16.42 8.50 8.12
C ILE A 719 -16.54 9.96 8.56
N GLU A 720 -17.75 10.48 8.74
CA GLU A 720 -17.97 11.84 9.24
C GLU A 720 -17.53 11.95 10.70
N ALA A 721 -18.03 11.06 11.57
CA ALA A 721 -17.62 11.02 12.97
C ALA A 721 -16.12 10.72 13.10
N TYR A 722 -15.60 9.79 12.30
CA TYR A 722 -14.18 9.48 12.24
C TYR A 722 -13.34 10.73 11.95
N THR A 723 -13.72 11.50 10.93
CA THR A 723 -12.97 12.71 10.52
C THR A 723 -12.95 13.75 11.63
N ARG A 724 -14.07 13.93 12.35
CA ARG A 724 -14.14 14.85 13.50
C ARG A 724 -13.26 14.39 14.66
N HIS A 725 -13.16 13.08 14.92
CA HIS A 725 -12.24 12.55 15.92
C HIS A 725 -10.77 12.75 15.53
N LEU A 726 -10.43 12.54 14.25
CA LEU A 726 -9.08 12.81 13.76
C LEU A 726 -8.73 14.29 13.92
N GLU A 727 -9.61 15.19 13.50
CA GLU A 727 -9.43 16.63 13.64
C GLU A 727 -9.26 17.06 15.10
N ALA A 728 -10.00 16.46 16.03
CA ALA A 728 -9.83 16.71 17.45
C ALA A 728 -8.45 16.26 17.94
N ALA A 729 -7.96 15.09 17.47
CA ALA A 729 -6.61 14.63 17.77
C ALA A 729 -5.54 15.62 17.28
N LEU A 730 -5.62 16.01 16.00
CA LEU A 730 -4.68 16.94 15.37
C LEU A 730 -4.69 18.31 16.04
N THR A 731 -5.88 18.80 16.40
CA THR A 731 -6.05 20.05 17.15
C THR A 731 -5.34 19.97 18.51
N GLN A 732 -5.56 18.88 19.26
CA GLN A 732 -4.96 18.70 20.59
C GLN A 732 -3.43 18.56 20.52
N MET A 733 -2.90 17.89 19.50
CA MET A 733 -1.45 17.81 19.26
C MET A 733 -0.85 19.20 19.01
N TRP A 734 -1.47 19.97 18.11
CA TRP A 734 -1.06 21.34 17.82
C TRP A 734 -1.14 22.25 19.05
N GLU A 735 -2.26 22.24 19.77
CA GLU A 735 -2.45 23.05 20.98
C GLU A 735 -1.42 22.70 22.06
N THR A 736 -1.05 21.43 22.19
CA THR A 736 0.00 21.01 23.14
C THR A 736 1.33 21.67 22.78
N TRP A 737 1.74 21.62 21.51
CA TRP A 737 2.99 22.23 21.06
C TRP A 737 2.96 23.77 21.12
N ALA A 738 1.87 24.40 20.67
CA ALA A 738 1.69 25.84 20.64
C ALA A 738 1.73 26.46 22.05
N ASN A 739 1.22 25.74 23.05
CA ASN A 739 1.30 26.13 24.47
C ASN A 739 2.64 25.79 25.13
N GLY A 740 3.63 25.33 24.36
CA GLY A 740 4.98 25.01 24.84
C GLY A 740 5.11 23.68 25.57
N GLY A 741 4.10 22.81 25.49
CA GLY A 741 4.12 21.47 26.05
C GLY A 741 4.90 20.48 25.19
N GLU A 742 5.45 19.45 25.85
CA GLU A 742 6.04 18.29 25.19
C GLU A 742 4.97 17.29 24.74
N PRO A 743 5.20 16.52 23.66
CA PRO A 743 4.30 15.46 23.24
C PRO A 743 4.01 14.47 24.39
N ARG A 744 2.73 14.14 24.59
CA ARG A 744 2.26 13.18 25.59
C ARG A 744 1.14 12.31 25.05
N ALA A 745 1.03 11.08 25.54
CA ALA A 745 -0.05 10.18 25.15
C ALA A 745 -1.40 10.75 25.60
N PHE A 746 -2.43 10.58 24.78
CA PHE A 746 -3.80 11.01 25.10
C PHE A 746 -4.84 10.22 24.32
N ALA A 747 -6.07 10.24 24.81
CA ALA A 747 -7.24 9.71 24.11
C ALA A 747 -8.17 10.87 23.75
N VAL A 748 -8.59 10.91 22.49
CA VAL A 748 -9.68 11.77 22.05
C VAL A 748 -10.95 11.26 22.72
N ALA A 749 -11.66 12.15 23.41
CA ALA A 749 -12.98 11.79 23.90
C ALA A 749 -13.85 11.44 22.69
N PRO A 750 -14.68 10.37 22.76
CA PRO A 750 -15.79 10.27 21.83
C PRO A 750 -16.50 11.61 21.88
N SER A 751 -16.68 12.27 20.73
CA SER A 751 -17.40 13.55 20.73
C SER A 751 -18.69 13.32 21.54
N PRO A 752 -19.00 14.14 22.58
CA PRO A 752 -20.31 14.04 23.23
C PRO A 752 -21.27 14.26 22.10
N GLY A 753 -21.87 13.17 21.61
CA GLY A 753 -22.21 13.07 20.19
C GLY A 753 -22.77 14.41 19.75
N ALA A 754 -22.14 15.06 18.75
CA ALA A 754 -22.90 15.95 17.87
C ALA A 754 -24.18 15.17 17.66
N PRO A 755 -25.32 15.65 18.20
CA PRO A 755 -26.40 14.79 18.65
C PRO A 755 -26.51 13.77 17.57
N ALA A 756 -26.34 12.48 17.90
CA ALA A 756 -27.10 11.51 17.15
C ALA A 756 -28.43 12.23 16.97
N ARG A 757 -28.88 12.49 15.75
CA ARG A 757 -30.21 13.04 15.56
C ARG A 757 -31.23 11.99 16.07
N HIS A 758 -31.09 11.48 17.30
CA HIS A 758 -31.87 11.72 18.51
C HIS A 758 -32.10 13.24 18.80
N THR A 759 -32.63 14.07 17.91
CA THR A 759 -34.11 14.13 17.88
C THR A 759 -34.59 12.72 17.73
N GLU A 760 -35.35 12.14 18.69
CA GLU A 760 -36.16 10.97 18.33
C GLU A 760 -36.69 11.26 16.93
N PRO A 761 -36.23 10.52 15.90
CA PRO A 761 -36.43 10.97 14.54
C PRO A 761 -37.94 11.03 14.42
N ARG A 762 -38.50 12.25 14.28
CA ARG A 762 -39.92 12.57 14.55
C ARG A 762 -40.71 11.36 14.11
N ARG A 763 -41.21 10.54 15.05
CA ARG A 763 -41.68 9.19 14.69
C ARG A 763 -42.72 9.38 13.61
N ILE A 764 -42.40 8.89 12.41
CA ILE A 764 -43.30 9.01 11.28
C ILE A 764 -44.28 7.87 11.47
N GLU A 765 -45.35 8.17 12.19
CA GLU A 765 -46.43 7.23 12.39
C GLU A 765 -47.28 7.14 11.11
N ARG A 766 -47.71 5.92 10.81
CA ARG A 766 -48.73 5.70 9.80
C ARG A 766 -50.09 6.12 10.38
N ILE A 767 -50.91 6.75 9.56
CA ILE A 767 -52.31 7.00 9.87
C ILE A 767 -53.03 5.66 9.76
N ASP A 768 -53.51 5.14 10.89
CA ASP A 768 -54.21 3.86 10.97
C ASP A 768 -55.47 3.86 10.10
N TYR A 769 -55.72 2.75 9.40
CA TYR A 769 -57.02 2.49 8.79
C TYR A 769 -58.01 2.02 9.87
N PRO A 770 -59.10 2.78 10.14
CA PRO A 770 -60.09 2.38 11.14
C PRO A 770 -61.00 1.23 10.67
N ALA A 771 -61.00 0.94 9.37
CA ALA A 771 -61.74 -0.12 8.71
C ALA A 771 -61.06 -0.46 7.38
N CYS A 772 -61.47 -1.54 6.73
CA CYS A 772 -60.97 -1.91 5.41
C CYS A 772 -61.18 -0.75 4.40
N PRO A 773 -60.13 -0.27 3.70
CA PRO A 773 -60.24 0.88 2.80
C PRO A 773 -61.04 0.58 1.51
N LEU A 774 -61.49 -0.67 1.31
CA LEU A 774 -62.33 -1.05 0.17
C LEU A 774 -63.81 -1.20 0.54
N CYS A 775 -64.12 -1.96 1.59
CA CYS A 775 -65.51 -2.32 1.96
C CYS A 775 -65.98 -1.74 3.31
N GLU A 776 -65.14 -0.99 4.01
CA GLU A 776 -65.46 -0.31 5.28
C GLU A 776 -65.82 -1.26 6.45
N SER A 777 -65.61 -2.58 6.29
CA SER A 777 -65.71 -3.53 7.39
C SER A 777 -64.64 -3.28 8.45
N ARG A 778 -65.02 -3.38 9.73
CA ARG A 778 -64.13 -3.31 10.89
C ARG A 778 -63.52 -4.66 11.28
N ASP A 779 -63.92 -5.74 10.60
CA ASP A 779 -63.33 -7.06 10.76
C ASP A 779 -62.03 -7.15 9.94
N ILE A 780 -60.92 -6.72 10.56
CA ILE A 780 -59.60 -6.53 9.94
C ILE A 780 -58.47 -7.10 10.82
N PRO A 781 -58.44 -8.42 11.06
CA PRO A 781 -57.39 -9.08 11.82
C PRO A 781 -55.98 -8.85 11.27
N LEU A 782 -54.99 -8.83 12.16
CA LEU A 782 -53.56 -8.82 11.81
C LEU A 782 -53.18 -10.18 11.20
N VAL A 783 -52.48 -10.13 10.06
CA VAL A 783 -51.97 -11.30 9.33
C VAL A 783 -50.52 -11.56 9.69
N LEU A 784 -49.67 -10.53 9.60
CA LEU A 784 -48.25 -10.62 9.91
C LEU A 784 -47.64 -9.25 10.18
N GLY A 785 -46.54 -9.24 10.91
CA GLY A 785 -45.61 -8.11 10.99
C GLY A 785 -44.36 -8.45 10.17
N ALA A 786 -44.01 -7.59 9.22
CA ALA A 786 -42.84 -7.75 8.36
C ALA A 786 -41.78 -6.70 8.69
N ASP A 787 -40.55 -7.17 8.90
CA ASP A 787 -39.40 -6.30 9.09
C ASP A 787 -39.10 -5.55 7.79
N CYS A 788 -39.19 -4.22 7.83
CA CYS A 788 -38.85 -3.35 6.70
C CYS A 788 -37.50 -2.64 6.87
N THR A 789 -36.73 -2.97 7.92
CA THR A 789 -35.46 -2.30 8.24
C THR A 789 -34.37 -2.51 7.18
N ALA A 790 -34.51 -3.54 6.34
CA ALA A 790 -33.65 -3.84 5.21
C ALA A 790 -34.07 -3.14 3.90
N HIS A 791 -35.20 -2.43 3.88
CA HIS A 791 -35.70 -1.73 2.71
C HIS A 791 -34.84 -0.50 2.37
N ALA A 792 -34.62 -0.21 1.09
CA ALA A 792 -33.75 0.89 0.65
C ALA A 792 -34.24 2.28 1.11
N LEU A 793 -35.56 2.45 1.24
CA LEU A 793 -36.17 3.68 1.77
C LEU A 793 -36.31 3.69 3.31
N TYR A 794 -35.82 2.66 4.01
CA TYR A 794 -35.95 2.61 5.47
C TYR A 794 -35.13 3.72 6.13
N GLN A 795 -35.80 4.47 6.99
CA GLN A 795 -35.18 5.45 7.88
C GLN A 795 -35.53 5.10 9.32
N PRO A 796 -34.63 5.35 10.31
CA PRO A 796 -34.91 5.07 11.72
C PRO A 796 -36.15 5.80 12.30
N SER A 797 -36.64 6.85 11.63
CA SER A 797 -37.94 7.52 11.91
C SER A 797 -39.16 6.64 11.67
N LEU A 798 -39.05 5.61 10.82
CA LEU A 798 -40.14 4.74 10.42
C LEU A 798 -40.25 3.54 11.36
N PRO A 799 -41.48 3.03 11.60
CA PRO A 799 -41.68 1.78 12.32
C PRO A 799 -40.87 0.65 11.65
N PRO A 800 -40.06 -0.12 12.40
CA PRO A 800 -39.22 -1.19 11.83
C PRO A 800 -40.03 -2.38 11.33
N VAL A 801 -41.29 -2.48 11.76
CA VAL A 801 -42.21 -3.56 11.40
C VAL A 801 -43.44 -2.96 10.74
N MET A 802 -43.75 -3.44 9.54
CA MET A 802 -45.02 -3.18 8.87
C MET A 802 -46.03 -4.27 9.21
N ASN A 803 -47.10 -3.87 9.88
CA ASN A 803 -48.20 -4.75 10.20
C ASN A 803 -49.17 -4.82 9.02
N TRP A 804 -49.47 -6.02 8.56
CA TRP A 804 -50.41 -6.29 7.49
C TRP A 804 -51.68 -6.93 8.03
N ARG A 805 -52.83 -6.54 7.47
CA ARG A 805 -54.17 -6.99 7.87
C ARG A 805 -54.89 -7.58 6.68
N GLU A 806 -55.80 -8.52 6.95
CA GLU A 806 -56.70 -9.10 5.96
C GLU A 806 -58.14 -8.87 6.40
N CYS A 807 -58.95 -8.27 5.53
CA CYS A 807 -60.35 -8.01 5.85
C CYS A 807 -61.19 -9.30 5.75
N GLY A 808 -61.83 -9.71 6.86
CA GLY A 808 -62.65 -10.93 6.88
C GLY A 808 -63.90 -10.89 5.98
N ALA A 809 -64.41 -9.68 5.66
CA ALA A 809 -65.58 -9.52 4.79
C ALA A 809 -65.26 -9.61 3.28
N CYS A 810 -64.07 -9.17 2.84
CA CYS A 810 -63.77 -9.05 1.41
C CYS A 810 -62.41 -9.65 0.97
N GLY A 811 -61.61 -10.17 1.90
CA GLY A 811 -60.29 -10.77 1.66
C GLY A 811 -59.22 -9.77 1.19
N HIS A 812 -59.41 -8.47 1.43
CA HIS A 812 -58.43 -7.45 1.05
C HIS A 812 -57.26 -7.43 2.03
N VAL A 813 -56.03 -7.47 1.51
CA VAL A 813 -54.80 -7.41 2.30
C VAL A 813 -54.16 -6.03 2.19
N PHE A 814 -53.93 -5.39 3.33
CA PHE A 814 -53.45 -4.01 3.40
C PHE A 814 -52.63 -3.77 4.66
N THR A 815 -51.78 -2.75 4.65
CA THR A 815 -51.01 -2.34 5.83
C THR A 815 -51.93 -1.74 6.90
N GLN A 816 -51.52 -1.79 8.16
CA GLN A 816 -52.27 -1.23 9.29
C GLN A 816 -52.62 0.26 9.08
N GLY A 817 -51.77 1.00 8.37
CA GLY A 817 -51.99 2.41 8.03
C GLY A 817 -51.18 2.86 6.81
N TYR A 818 -51.28 4.14 6.47
CA TYR A 818 -50.61 4.80 5.35
C TYR A 818 -49.86 6.07 5.81
N PHE A 819 -49.00 6.64 4.97
CA PHE A 819 -48.27 7.87 5.33
C PHE A 819 -49.10 9.13 5.01
N GLY A 820 -49.12 10.10 5.93
CA GLY A 820 -49.68 11.42 5.67
C GLY A 820 -48.83 12.24 4.68
N PRO A 821 -49.33 13.35 4.12
CA PRO A 821 -48.63 14.13 3.09
C PRO A 821 -47.23 14.62 3.50
N GLU A 822 -47.05 15.11 4.72
CA GLU A 822 -45.74 15.53 5.25
C GLU A 822 -44.74 14.37 5.32
N ALA A 823 -45.22 13.21 5.79
CA ALA A 823 -44.43 12.00 5.94
C ALA A 823 -44.02 11.42 4.59
N ALA A 824 -44.96 11.36 3.65
CA ALA A 824 -44.72 10.91 2.29
C ALA A 824 -43.69 11.81 1.59
N ALA A 825 -43.83 13.14 1.66
CA ALA A 825 -42.89 14.07 1.05
C ALA A 825 -41.44 13.87 1.54
N LEU A 826 -41.26 13.55 2.82
CA LEU A 826 -39.95 13.27 3.42
C LEU A 826 -39.38 11.90 3.00
N ILE A 827 -40.22 10.85 2.95
CA ILE A 827 -39.80 9.50 2.54
C ILE A 827 -39.38 9.50 1.06
N PHE A 828 -40.05 10.30 0.23
CA PHE A 828 -39.86 10.38 -1.22
C PHE A 828 -39.02 11.59 -1.67
N GLU A 829 -38.29 12.25 -0.75
CA GLU A 829 -37.50 13.46 -1.06
C GLU A 829 -36.38 13.20 -2.09
N LYS A 830 -35.80 11.99 -2.09
CA LYS A 830 -34.75 11.60 -3.02
C LYS A 830 -35.29 10.70 -4.13
N ILE A 831 -35.10 11.12 -5.37
CA ILE A 831 -35.43 10.31 -6.56
C ILE A 831 -34.41 9.17 -6.64
N HIS A 832 -34.90 7.93 -6.64
CA HIS A 832 -34.03 6.79 -6.91
C HIS A 832 -33.50 6.90 -8.36
N PRO A 833 -32.20 6.68 -8.63
CA PRO A 833 -31.62 6.93 -9.95
C PRO A 833 -32.34 6.25 -11.12
N ASN A 834 -32.93 5.07 -10.89
CA ASN A 834 -33.71 4.33 -11.90
C ASN A 834 -35.09 4.95 -12.24
N GLN A 835 -35.56 5.93 -11.47
CA GLN A 835 -36.81 6.65 -11.66
C GLN A 835 -36.58 8.07 -12.23
N THR A 836 -35.34 8.41 -12.55
CA THR A 836 -35.00 9.65 -13.25
C THR A 836 -35.36 9.53 -14.72
N VAL A 837 -35.99 10.56 -15.28
CA VAL A 837 -36.36 10.64 -16.70
C VAL A 837 -35.15 10.30 -17.59
N GLY A 838 -35.31 9.30 -18.46
CA GLY A 838 -34.27 8.84 -19.40
C GLY A 838 -33.31 7.76 -18.88
N HIS A 839 -33.40 7.35 -17.62
CA HIS A 839 -32.53 6.30 -17.07
C HIS A 839 -32.78 4.92 -17.70
N ASP A 840 -31.71 4.27 -18.19
CA ASP A 840 -31.70 2.93 -18.82
C ASP A 840 -32.76 2.71 -19.90
N MET A 841 -33.12 3.79 -20.61
CA MET A 841 -34.27 3.81 -21.51
C MET A 841 -34.14 2.84 -22.69
N GLU A 842 -32.93 2.69 -23.25
CA GLU A 842 -32.69 1.77 -24.37
C GLU A 842 -33.01 0.31 -24.03
N ARG A 843 -32.70 -0.12 -22.79
CA ARG A 843 -32.96 -1.49 -22.35
C ARG A 843 -34.43 -1.72 -21.99
N GLN A 844 -35.12 -0.70 -21.47
CA GLN A 844 -36.52 -0.82 -21.04
C GLN A 844 -37.52 -0.66 -22.19
N ARG A 845 -37.15 0.07 -23.24
CA ARG A 845 -38.00 0.34 -24.42
C ARG A 845 -38.63 -0.91 -25.04
N PRO A 846 -37.92 -2.05 -25.26
CA PRO A 846 -38.56 -3.26 -25.79
C PRO A 846 -39.65 -3.84 -24.86
N VAL A 847 -39.49 -3.71 -23.55
CA VAL A 847 -40.45 -4.18 -22.55
C VAL A 847 -41.69 -3.28 -22.57
N SER A 848 -41.48 -1.96 -22.55
CA SER A 848 -42.56 -0.97 -22.72
C SER A 848 -43.32 -1.15 -24.03
N GLY A 849 -42.63 -1.48 -25.13
CA GLY A 849 -43.25 -1.70 -26.44
C GLY A 849 -44.29 -2.82 -26.45
N ARG A 850 -44.04 -3.92 -25.74
CA ARG A 850 -45.01 -5.03 -25.60
C ARG A 850 -46.24 -4.61 -24.78
N MET A 851 -46.08 -3.73 -23.79
CA MET A 851 -47.22 -3.18 -23.04
C MET A 851 -48.08 -2.27 -23.91
N VAL A 852 -47.43 -1.34 -24.64
CA VAL A 852 -48.10 -0.43 -25.56
C VAL A 852 -48.84 -1.20 -26.65
N GLU A 853 -48.21 -2.22 -27.23
CA GLU A 853 -48.84 -3.09 -28.24
C GLU A 853 -50.14 -3.71 -27.73
N ARG A 854 -50.14 -4.26 -26.51
CA ARG A 854 -51.35 -4.88 -25.92
C ARG A 854 -52.46 -3.86 -25.70
N ILE A 855 -52.13 -2.67 -25.23
CA ILE A 855 -53.10 -1.58 -25.02
C ILE A 855 -53.65 -1.08 -26.37
N ALA A 856 -52.80 -0.99 -27.39
CA ALA A 856 -53.17 -0.53 -28.72
C ALA A 856 -54.19 -1.45 -29.42
N ARG A 857 -54.26 -2.73 -29.07
CA ARG A 857 -55.30 -3.66 -29.56
C ARG A 857 -56.72 -3.24 -29.17
N HIS A 858 -56.86 -2.52 -28.06
CA HIS A 858 -58.15 -2.06 -27.54
C HIS A 858 -58.39 -0.57 -27.82
N VAL A 859 -57.36 0.27 -27.68
CA VAL A 859 -57.41 1.71 -27.92
C VAL A 859 -56.20 2.12 -28.75
N PRO A 860 -56.27 2.12 -30.10
CA PRO A 860 -55.08 2.16 -30.98
C PRO A 860 -54.39 3.52 -31.12
N ARG A 861 -55.03 4.60 -30.66
CA ARG A 861 -54.50 5.97 -30.72
C ARG A 861 -55.21 6.84 -29.71
N GLY A 862 -54.59 7.96 -29.35
CA GLY A 862 -55.20 8.89 -28.41
C GLY A 862 -54.26 9.67 -27.52
N ARG A 863 -54.83 10.34 -26.52
CA ARG A 863 -54.09 10.93 -25.40
C ARG A 863 -53.81 9.88 -24.33
N TRP A 864 -52.54 9.73 -23.97
CA TRP A 864 -52.08 8.76 -22.98
C TRP A 864 -51.62 9.50 -21.73
N LEU A 865 -52.29 9.26 -20.60
CA LEU A 865 -51.84 9.73 -19.29
C LEU A 865 -51.05 8.62 -18.59
N ASP A 866 -49.76 8.85 -18.32
CA ASP A 866 -48.97 7.94 -17.50
C ASP A 866 -48.80 8.52 -16.10
N VAL A 867 -49.40 7.83 -15.13
CA VAL A 867 -49.43 8.22 -13.72
C VAL A 867 -48.26 7.54 -13.02
N GLY A 868 -47.40 8.32 -12.36
CA GLY A 868 -46.18 7.82 -11.75
C GLY A 868 -45.13 7.40 -12.79
N PHE A 869 -45.00 8.14 -13.90
CA PHE A 869 -44.26 7.75 -15.10
C PHE A 869 -42.77 7.40 -14.91
N GLY A 870 -42.18 7.69 -13.74
CA GLY A 870 -40.82 7.27 -13.39
C GLY A 870 -39.78 7.76 -14.41
N ASN A 871 -39.05 6.84 -15.03
CA ASN A 871 -38.04 7.17 -16.04
C ASN A 871 -38.60 7.51 -17.43
N CYS A 872 -39.93 7.55 -17.61
CA CYS A 872 -40.64 7.79 -18.87
C CYS A 872 -40.54 6.71 -19.97
N SER A 873 -39.98 5.52 -19.69
CA SER A 873 -39.84 4.49 -20.73
C SER A 873 -41.19 4.10 -21.36
N LEU A 874 -42.25 3.93 -20.55
CA LEU A 874 -43.58 3.57 -21.05
C LEU A 874 -44.19 4.72 -21.87
N LEU A 875 -44.16 5.93 -21.33
CA LEU A 875 -44.75 7.12 -21.96
C LEU A 875 -44.07 7.50 -23.28
N PHE A 876 -42.74 7.47 -23.36
CA PHE A 876 -42.01 7.74 -24.60
C PHE A 876 -42.22 6.62 -25.63
N THR A 877 -42.30 5.37 -25.19
CA THR A 877 -42.64 4.28 -26.12
C THR A 877 -44.07 4.44 -26.66
N ALA A 878 -45.01 4.93 -25.85
CA ALA A 878 -46.36 5.24 -26.34
C ALA A 878 -46.35 6.38 -27.38
N GLU A 879 -45.55 7.43 -27.18
CA GLU A 879 -45.37 8.49 -28.19
C GLU A 879 -44.90 7.93 -29.55
N GLU A 880 -43.92 7.02 -29.55
CA GLU A 880 -43.43 6.36 -30.77
C GLU A 880 -44.51 5.58 -31.53
N TRP A 881 -45.53 5.10 -30.80
CA TRP A 881 -46.70 4.40 -31.36
C TRP A 881 -47.82 5.37 -31.80
N GLY A 882 -47.58 6.68 -31.73
CA GLY A 882 -48.49 7.72 -32.22
C GLY A 882 -49.52 8.21 -31.19
N TYR A 883 -49.33 7.93 -29.90
CA TYR A 883 -50.14 8.55 -28.84
C TYR A 883 -49.63 9.96 -28.51
N GLN A 884 -50.51 10.81 -27.99
CA GLN A 884 -50.13 12.09 -27.40
C GLN A 884 -49.80 11.88 -25.91
N PRO A 885 -48.53 11.94 -25.50
CA PRO A 885 -48.13 11.65 -24.13
C PRO A 885 -48.48 12.80 -23.18
N VAL A 886 -48.97 12.45 -21.99
CA VAL A 886 -49.18 13.35 -20.86
C VAL A 886 -48.65 12.68 -19.59
N GLY A 887 -47.75 13.35 -18.88
CA GLY A 887 -47.20 12.86 -17.62
C GLY A 887 -47.97 13.36 -16.41
N LEU A 888 -48.17 12.49 -15.41
CA LEU A 888 -48.61 12.89 -14.07
C LEU A 888 -47.69 12.26 -13.04
N ASP A 889 -46.95 13.05 -12.27
CA ASP A 889 -46.02 12.55 -11.27
C ASP A 889 -45.96 13.50 -10.08
N LEU A 890 -45.84 12.97 -8.86
CA LEU A 890 -45.75 13.79 -7.65
C LEU A 890 -44.35 14.42 -7.47
N ARG A 891 -43.36 14.00 -8.27
CA ARG A 891 -41.99 14.52 -8.23
C ARG A 891 -41.84 15.70 -9.17
N ALA A 892 -41.75 16.90 -8.60
CA ALA A 892 -41.63 18.16 -9.35
C ALA A 892 -40.46 18.17 -10.37
N ALA A 893 -39.31 17.60 -10.03
CA ALA A 893 -38.14 17.57 -10.93
C ALA A 893 -38.35 16.70 -12.18
N ASN A 894 -39.08 15.59 -12.06
CA ASN A 894 -39.44 14.74 -13.19
C ASN A 894 -40.42 15.47 -14.11
N VAL A 895 -41.44 16.13 -13.53
CA VAL A 895 -42.41 16.96 -14.26
C VAL A 895 -41.73 18.11 -14.99
N GLU A 896 -40.82 18.84 -14.33
CA GLU A 896 -40.04 19.91 -14.94
C GLU A 896 -39.20 19.41 -16.12
N THR A 897 -38.59 18.24 -15.99
CA THR A 897 -37.82 17.63 -17.08
C THR A 897 -38.69 17.29 -18.29
N LEU A 898 -39.88 16.71 -18.06
CA LEU A 898 -40.80 16.36 -19.13
C LEU A 898 -41.37 17.61 -19.83
N ASN A 899 -41.67 18.67 -19.06
CA ASN A 899 -42.07 19.97 -19.59
C ASN A 899 -40.96 20.63 -20.43
N ARG A 900 -39.68 20.52 -20.03
CA ARG A 900 -38.53 21.01 -20.82
C ARG A 900 -38.36 20.28 -22.15
N LEU A 901 -38.82 19.03 -22.24
CA LEU A 901 -38.86 18.26 -23.48
C LEU A 901 -40.09 18.60 -24.36
N GLY A 902 -40.91 19.57 -23.94
CA GLY A 902 -42.09 20.02 -24.69
C GLY A 902 -43.32 19.13 -24.53
N LEU A 903 -43.31 18.20 -23.58
CA LEU A 903 -44.45 17.31 -23.29
C LEU A 903 -45.26 17.84 -22.11
N GLU A 904 -46.58 17.67 -22.19
CA GLU A 904 -47.49 18.11 -21.12
C GLU A 904 -47.31 17.25 -19.87
N ALA A 905 -46.96 17.87 -18.73
CA ALA A 905 -46.79 17.16 -17.47
C ALA A 905 -47.33 17.95 -16.26
N HIS A 906 -47.96 17.23 -15.33
CA HIS A 906 -48.62 17.82 -14.16
C HIS A 906 -48.03 17.26 -12.84
N CYS A 907 -47.85 18.13 -11.85
CA CYS A 907 -47.33 17.78 -10.52
C CYS A 907 -48.45 17.80 -9.45
N VAL A 908 -49.47 16.96 -9.63
CA VAL A 908 -50.64 16.85 -8.74
C VAL A 908 -51.06 15.39 -8.54
N SER A 909 -51.90 15.10 -7.55
CA SER A 909 -52.54 13.77 -7.44
C SER A 909 -53.51 13.56 -8.61
N ILE A 910 -53.70 12.29 -9.01
CA ILE A 910 -54.72 11.93 -10.01
C ILE A 910 -56.12 12.37 -9.57
N GLU A 911 -56.39 12.41 -8.27
CA GLU A 911 -57.67 12.86 -7.69
C GLU A 911 -57.95 14.34 -7.98
N ASP A 912 -56.88 15.16 -8.04
CA ASP A 912 -56.95 16.62 -8.19
C ASP A 912 -56.83 17.07 -9.65
N LEU A 913 -56.55 16.16 -10.58
CA LEU A 913 -56.46 16.48 -12.00
C LEU A 913 -57.85 16.76 -12.58
N ASP A 914 -58.11 18.02 -12.95
CA ASP A 914 -59.42 18.48 -13.44
C ASP A 914 -59.52 18.45 -14.98
N HIS A 915 -59.59 17.24 -15.52
CA HIS A 915 -59.63 16.97 -16.97
C HIS A 915 -60.60 15.84 -17.32
N ALA A 916 -61.87 15.99 -16.94
CA ALA A 916 -62.87 14.95 -17.14
C ALA A 916 -63.01 14.52 -18.61
N GLY A 917 -62.97 13.20 -18.86
CA GLY A 917 -63.14 12.60 -20.19
C GLY A 917 -62.05 12.92 -21.22
N ARG A 918 -60.89 13.44 -20.80
CA ARG A 918 -59.83 13.91 -21.70
C ARG A 918 -58.96 12.79 -22.29
N TYR A 919 -58.81 11.68 -21.57
CA TYR A 919 -57.79 10.67 -21.87
C TYR A 919 -58.37 9.41 -22.50
N ASP A 920 -57.63 8.86 -23.44
CA ASP A 920 -57.96 7.64 -24.16
C ASP A 920 -57.38 6.41 -23.45
N VAL A 921 -56.19 6.59 -22.88
CA VAL A 921 -55.46 5.61 -22.08
C VAL A 921 -54.98 6.27 -20.80
N ILE A 922 -55.15 5.58 -19.67
CA ILE A 922 -54.47 5.89 -18.41
C ILE A 922 -53.65 4.67 -18.02
N SER A 923 -52.34 4.83 -17.83
CA SER A 923 -51.49 3.83 -17.19
C SER A 923 -51.20 4.21 -15.75
N MET A 924 -51.36 3.23 -14.86
CA MET A 924 -51.06 3.29 -13.43
C MET A 924 -50.26 2.04 -13.09
N ALA A 925 -49.02 1.99 -13.61
CA ALA A 925 -48.11 0.87 -13.37
C ALA A 925 -47.35 1.11 -12.06
N ASP A 926 -47.50 0.19 -11.10
CA ASP A 926 -46.92 0.30 -9.77
C ASP A 926 -47.40 1.62 -9.11
N VAL A 927 -48.72 1.80 -9.04
CA VAL A 927 -49.37 3.02 -8.50
C VAL A 927 -50.52 2.67 -7.59
N LEU A 928 -51.46 1.82 -8.04
CA LEU A 928 -52.73 1.59 -7.32
C LEU A 928 -52.50 1.00 -5.91
N GLU A 929 -51.49 0.16 -5.76
CA GLU A 929 -51.05 -0.44 -4.50
C GLU A 929 -50.37 0.55 -3.53
N HIS A 930 -49.91 1.69 -4.05
CA HIS A 930 -49.27 2.77 -3.28
C HIS A 930 -50.23 3.94 -2.99
N LEU A 931 -51.45 3.91 -3.54
CA LEU A 931 -52.47 4.91 -3.20
C LEU A 931 -53.13 4.54 -1.87
N PRO A 932 -53.18 5.45 -0.88
CA PRO A 932 -53.85 5.17 0.40
C PRO A 932 -55.32 4.74 0.28
N PHE A 933 -56.01 5.21 -0.76
CA PHE A 933 -57.41 4.87 -1.02
C PHE A 933 -57.60 4.48 -2.49
N PRO A 934 -57.38 3.20 -2.87
CA PRO A 934 -57.43 2.75 -4.26
C PRO A 934 -58.75 3.05 -4.97
N LYS A 935 -59.87 3.06 -4.25
CA LYS A 935 -61.19 3.43 -4.78
C LYS A 935 -61.22 4.85 -5.33
N ARG A 936 -60.55 5.80 -4.65
CA ARG A 936 -60.49 7.19 -5.09
C ARG A 936 -59.64 7.34 -6.34
N GLY A 937 -58.49 6.65 -6.38
CA GLY A 937 -57.65 6.56 -7.58
C GLY A 937 -58.42 6.02 -8.79
N LEU A 938 -59.17 4.93 -8.62
CA LEU A 938 -59.99 4.36 -9.70
C LEU A 938 -61.15 5.28 -10.09
N ALA A 939 -61.82 5.93 -9.14
CA ALA A 939 -62.87 6.90 -9.45
C ALA A 939 -62.32 8.11 -10.23
N ALA A 940 -61.12 8.58 -9.90
CA ALA A 940 -60.42 9.62 -10.64
C ALA A 940 -60.05 9.16 -12.05
N ALA A 941 -59.44 7.97 -12.19
CA ALA A 941 -59.18 7.37 -13.50
C ALA A 941 -60.45 7.21 -14.35
N TYR A 942 -61.57 6.79 -13.74
CA TYR A 942 -62.86 6.68 -14.42
C TYR A 942 -63.34 8.04 -14.94
N ARG A 943 -63.27 9.08 -14.10
CA ARG A 943 -63.63 10.46 -14.46
C ARG A 943 -62.77 11.00 -15.61
N LEU A 944 -61.47 10.72 -15.58
CA LEU A 944 -60.47 11.23 -16.52
C LEU A 944 -60.47 10.51 -17.87
N LEU A 945 -60.73 9.20 -17.88
CA LEU A 945 -60.89 8.43 -19.10
C LEU A 945 -62.17 8.82 -19.83
N ARG A 946 -62.17 8.83 -21.16
CA ARG A 946 -63.39 8.88 -21.95
C ARG A 946 -64.15 7.53 -21.91
N PRO A 947 -65.45 7.49 -22.23
CA PRO A 947 -66.17 6.23 -22.42
C PRO A 947 -65.39 5.31 -23.39
N ARG A 948 -65.31 4.01 -23.08
CA ARG A 948 -64.51 3.02 -23.83
C ARG A 948 -62.99 3.25 -23.82
N GLY A 949 -62.48 4.17 -22.99
CA GLY A 949 -61.04 4.34 -22.76
C GLY A 949 -60.43 3.18 -21.95
N ALA A 950 -59.10 3.01 -22.06
CA ALA A 950 -58.38 1.91 -21.42
C ALA A 950 -57.63 2.36 -20.15
N LEU A 951 -57.79 1.58 -19.08
CA LEU A 951 -56.98 1.65 -17.87
C LEU A 951 -55.99 0.48 -17.86
N PHE A 952 -54.70 0.79 -17.79
CA PHE A 952 -53.64 -0.21 -17.63
C PHE A 952 -53.11 -0.18 -16.19
N LEU A 953 -53.10 -1.35 -15.56
CA LEU A 953 -52.61 -1.56 -14.20
C LEU A 953 -51.50 -2.61 -14.19
N SER A 954 -50.43 -2.37 -13.43
CA SER A 954 -49.39 -3.35 -13.11
C SER A 954 -49.19 -3.32 -11.60
N MET A 955 -49.27 -4.48 -10.93
CA MET A 955 -49.06 -4.60 -9.48
C MET A 955 -48.85 -6.06 -9.04
N PRO A 956 -48.31 -6.32 -7.84
CA PRO A 956 -48.12 -7.69 -7.34
C PRO A 956 -49.42 -8.51 -7.31
N ASN A 957 -49.33 -9.79 -7.66
CA ASN A 957 -50.44 -10.75 -7.57
C ASN A 957 -50.19 -11.80 -6.48
N MET A 958 -50.92 -11.70 -5.36
CA MET A 958 -50.76 -12.63 -4.24
C MET A 958 -51.17 -14.08 -4.55
N GLU A 959 -51.93 -14.32 -5.62
CA GLU A 959 -52.43 -15.67 -5.95
C GLU A 959 -51.41 -16.52 -6.70
N ASN A 960 -50.35 -15.93 -7.26
CA ASN A 960 -49.41 -16.67 -8.09
C ASN A 960 -48.49 -17.59 -7.25
N MET A 961 -47.93 -18.62 -7.89
CA MET A 961 -47.13 -19.64 -7.19
C MET A 961 -45.84 -19.06 -6.60
N VAL A 962 -45.22 -18.10 -7.27
CA VAL A 962 -43.96 -17.48 -6.82
C VAL A 962 -44.20 -16.72 -5.51
N TRP A 963 -45.29 -15.96 -5.41
CA TRP A 963 -45.70 -15.28 -4.18
C TRP A 963 -45.91 -16.27 -3.03
N ARG A 964 -46.64 -17.37 -3.31
CA ARG A 964 -46.91 -18.42 -2.31
C ARG A 964 -45.64 -19.09 -1.82
N LEU A 965 -44.69 -19.39 -2.72
CA LEU A 965 -43.39 -19.97 -2.37
C LEU A 965 -42.53 -19.01 -1.54
N LEU A 966 -42.45 -17.74 -1.95
CA LEU A 966 -41.71 -16.73 -1.20
C LEU A 966 -42.31 -16.53 0.19
N HIS A 967 -43.64 -16.53 0.28
CA HIS A 967 -44.36 -16.39 1.55
C HIS A 967 -44.15 -17.61 2.46
N SER A 968 -44.28 -18.84 1.93
CA SER A 968 -44.08 -20.07 2.71
C SER A 968 -42.65 -20.18 3.24
N ASN A 969 -41.68 -19.67 2.49
CA ASN A 969 -40.27 -19.64 2.87
C ASN A 969 -39.90 -18.44 3.77
N LYS A 970 -40.86 -17.57 4.11
CA LYS A 970 -40.65 -16.36 4.94
C LYS A 970 -39.61 -15.39 4.37
N VAL A 971 -39.51 -15.30 3.05
CA VAL A 971 -38.55 -14.44 2.33
C VAL A 971 -39.23 -13.54 1.29
N ASN A 972 -40.55 -13.36 1.37
CA ASN A 972 -41.28 -12.53 0.43
C ASN A 972 -41.00 -11.04 0.68
N PRO A 973 -40.30 -10.35 -0.24
CA PRO A 973 -39.84 -8.97 -0.03
C PRO A 973 -41.01 -7.98 0.00
N TYR A 974 -42.12 -8.29 -0.69
CA TYR A 974 -43.30 -7.42 -0.80
C TYR A 974 -44.03 -7.16 0.52
N TRP A 975 -43.75 -7.95 1.56
CA TRP A 975 -44.26 -7.63 2.89
C TRP A 975 -43.48 -6.51 3.58
N GLY A 976 -42.22 -6.25 3.18
CA GLY A 976 -41.33 -5.23 3.72
C GLY A 976 -41.27 -3.92 2.91
N GLU A 977 -42.01 -3.82 1.80
CA GLU A 977 -41.98 -2.66 0.87
C GLU A 977 -42.65 -1.42 1.47
N ILE A 978 -41.86 -0.41 1.81
CA ILE A 978 -42.32 0.73 2.63
C ILE A 978 -43.43 1.53 1.95
N GLU A 979 -43.33 1.72 0.64
CA GLU A 979 -44.33 2.43 -0.17
C GLU A 979 -45.60 1.62 -0.45
N HIS A 980 -45.65 0.30 -0.18
CA HIS A 980 -46.84 -0.51 -0.44
C HIS A 980 -47.88 -0.36 0.67
N TYR A 981 -49.14 -0.12 0.30
CA TYR A 981 -50.28 -0.11 1.23
C TYR A 981 -51.24 -1.26 1.01
N HIS A 982 -51.28 -1.81 -0.22
CA HIS A 982 -52.29 -2.78 -0.61
C HIS A 982 -51.67 -3.92 -1.40
N ASN A 983 -52.08 -5.15 -1.10
CA ASN A 983 -51.76 -6.32 -1.91
C ASN A 983 -53.05 -6.95 -2.42
N PHE A 984 -53.08 -7.24 -3.73
CA PHE A 984 -54.26 -7.74 -4.39
C PHE A 984 -54.11 -9.18 -4.85
N THR A 985 -55.21 -9.92 -4.70
CA THR A 985 -55.47 -11.09 -5.52
C THR A 985 -56.09 -10.65 -6.85
N ARG A 986 -55.94 -11.45 -7.92
CA ARG A 986 -56.59 -11.13 -9.20
C ARG A 986 -58.10 -10.99 -9.01
N ARG A 987 -58.71 -11.92 -8.26
CA ARG A 987 -60.14 -11.91 -7.94
C ARG A 987 -60.58 -10.60 -7.26
N ARG A 988 -59.81 -10.12 -6.28
CA ARG A 988 -60.14 -8.88 -5.54
C ARG A 988 -59.98 -7.63 -6.42
N LEU A 989 -58.94 -7.58 -7.25
CA LEU A 989 -58.75 -6.48 -8.20
C LEU A 989 -59.90 -6.42 -9.21
N TYR A 990 -60.31 -7.55 -9.78
CA TYR A 990 -61.42 -7.58 -10.75
C TYR A 990 -62.75 -7.13 -10.14
N ALA A 991 -63.07 -7.59 -8.92
CA ALA A 991 -64.24 -7.11 -8.20
C ALA A 991 -64.17 -5.61 -7.89
N LEU A 992 -62.97 -5.07 -7.64
CA LEU A 992 -62.77 -3.64 -7.42
C LEU A 992 -62.97 -2.83 -8.70
N LEU A 993 -62.42 -3.31 -9.83
CA LEU A 993 -62.59 -2.69 -11.15
C LEU A 993 -64.07 -2.66 -11.57
N ASP A 994 -64.78 -3.78 -11.45
CA ASP A 994 -66.20 -3.89 -11.79
C ASP A 994 -67.05 -2.89 -10.99
N ALA A 995 -66.79 -2.77 -9.68
CA ALA A 995 -67.46 -1.81 -8.80
C ALA A 995 -67.20 -0.33 -9.16
N HIS A 996 -66.16 -0.04 -9.95
CA HIS A 996 -65.83 1.32 -10.42
C HIS A 996 -66.09 1.48 -11.92
N GLY A 997 -66.90 0.61 -12.52
CA GLY A 997 -67.33 0.74 -13.91
C GLY A 997 -66.27 0.36 -14.94
N PHE A 998 -65.27 -0.44 -14.56
CA PHE A 998 -64.27 -0.97 -15.48
C PHE A 998 -64.50 -2.45 -15.77
N GLU A 999 -64.39 -2.82 -17.04
CA GLU A 999 -64.45 -4.20 -17.51
C GLU A 999 -63.03 -4.70 -17.84
N PRO A 1000 -62.45 -5.63 -17.06
CA PRO A 1000 -61.16 -6.22 -17.40
C PRO A 1000 -61.24 -7.02 -18.71
N VAL A 1001 -60.48 -6.63 -19.72
CA VAL A 1001 -60.49 -7.25 -21.06
C VAL A 1001 -59.25 -8.09 -21.35
N GLU A 1002 -58.14 -7.83 -20.65
CA GLU A 1002 -56.89 -8.56 -20.87
C GLU A 1002 -56.09 -8.74 -19.57
N TYR A 1003 -55.41 -9.89 -19.46
CA TYR A 1003 -54.51 -10.24 -18.37
C TYR A 1003 -53.13 -10.61 -18.92
N GLY A 1004 -52.08 -10.19 -18.21
CA GLY A 1004 -50.70 -10.56 -18.48
C GLY A 1004 -49.89 -10.72 -17.21
N VAL A 1005 -48.69 -11.27 -17.35
CA VAL A 1005 -47.67 -11.31 -16.29
C VAL A 1005 -46.63 -10.28 -16.65
N SER A 1006 -46.23 -9.43 -15.70
CA SER A 1006 -45.28 -8.37 -16.01
C SER A 1006 -43.90 -8.95 -16.33
N GLU A 1007 -43.33 -8.47 -17.42
CA GLU A 1007 -41.95 -8.77 -17.78
C GLU A 1007 -40.94 -7.87 -17.04
N ARG A 1008 -41.40 -6.73 -16.51
CA ARG A 1008 -40.60 -5.88 -15.60
C ARG A 1008 -40.44 -6.55 -14.24
N TYR A 1009 -41.54 -7.07 -13.69
CA TYR A 1009 -41.56 -7.72 -12.39
C TYR A 1009 -42.37 -9.02 -12.48
N ARG A 1010 -41.69 -10.18 -12.54
CA ARG A 1010 -42.32 -11.49 -12.78
C ARG A 1010 -43.37 -11.92 -11.75
N LEU A 1011 -43.46 -11.21 -10.62
CA LEU A 1011 -44.47 -11.38 -9.56
C LEU A 1011 -45.73 -10.53 -9.77
N CYS A 1012 -45.67 -9.53 -10.64
CA CYS A 1012 -46.76 -8.61 -10.92
C CYS A 1012 -47.70 -9.16 -12.00
N MET A 1013 -48.99 -8.90 -11.81
CA MET A 1013 -50.00 -9.04 -12.86
C MET A 1013 -50.16 -7.71 -13.59
N GLU A 1014 -50.45 -7.81 -14.88
CA GLU A 1014 -50.81 -6.68 -15.72
C GLU A 1014 -52.24 -6.85 -16.21
N VAL A 1015 -53.06 -5.82 -16.05
CA VAL A 1015 -54.49 -5.86 -16.36
C VAL A 1015 -54.84 -4.66 -17.21
N ILE A 1016 -55.48 -4.91 -18.35
CA ILE A 1016 -56.11 -3.87 -19.17
C ILE A 1016 -57.60 -3.96 -18.92
N ALA A 1017 -58.21 -2.84 -18.52
CA ALA A 1017 -59.64 -2.72 -18.29
C ALA A 1017 -60.23 -1.56 -19.09
N ILE A 1018 -61.43 -1.75 -19.63
CA ILE A 1018 -62.13 -0.76 -20.43
C ILE A 1018 -63.18 -0.07 -19.58
N ARG A 1019 -63.23 1.26 -19.66
CA ARG A 1019 -64.29 2.05 -19.03
C ARG A 1019 -65.63 1.72 -19.71
N ARG A 1020 -66.63 1.31 -18.92
CA ARG A 1020 -68.01 1.13 -19.38
C ARG A 1020 -68.61 2.48 -19.84
N GLU A 1021 -69.65 2.39 -20.66
CA GLU A 1021 -70.37 3.57 -21.19
C GLU A 1021 -71.01 4.41 -20.09
#